data_AF-A0A506VDP6-F1
#
_entry.id   AF-A0A506VDP6-F1
#
_cell.length_a   1.000
_cell.length_b   1.000
_cell.length_c   1.000
_cell.angle_alpha   90.00
_cell.angle_beta   90.00
_cell.angle_gamma   90.00
#
_symmetry.space_group_name_H-M   'P 1'
#
loop_
_entity.id
_entity.type
_entity.pdbx_description
1 polymer ?
#
loop_
_entity_poly.entity_id
_entity_poly.type
_entity_poly.pdbx_seq_one_letter_code
_entity_poly.pdbx_strand_id
1 'polypeptide(L)'
;MKKTAIASMLAALYFSQPLYAMESYFVYSPQDNPVFQVRFFDVGDGFFMSDDDGEDTLASTWNLNHQQKEKVLQALRYWAQVITPAPGQPSAIINVGTVDDYNAYGNSCRSTAGDSSLTQLQAALQGTDTAGLTLGSHGQFALGKMDFDSATYLPSQMPITREVDLVSVAVHELAHGLGIDSGTSDLYGENSFTPFFVNEPLSTWAAHLRDDNGNPARPGQAILCTGCNNRWDPQAFDVRQDKGYFTGKHVDEVLAGAMPGIPVRMLGNYGEPDDDYMGHIELKNSLMSHQVYRNYTTFMEAELALLQDLGYHIDRRNFFGYSLYGDGQTLVNRHGYFQRNAQGDGYLVGRYNTAALGLGLHVYGSNNRIFQQADLLTKGEGGAGIRVDGQNNTLTIEPGTRVYADGLNGRGIMFSYGKDHNLIQRGDVQATGDYGIALSFDFGSNLLGNLDDFRGSWIHVYQGEMAELLPELTGALANSVDISGRVAGKAAAIYISGNALVSNINLLSGAALEGNIISDYNWQDAYGRQLLTQLTFGRLADAQGRATGQADPAFRMRYQGDITGLNNLDLHLDGGVTSLNGSHQLHSLTIAPGAALAGNSDYTLNSLGRFINNGVLTPGNSLGAITVNGDYQQGDSGQLLLEFDGRGEHDRLAVNGDARLAGSLTFVPQRDWYATGWRLDAQDWFTSSSQSGEFAAVSGLLNSPTLALAVQPGEEGGWRLSMQRAKNAYSQYATDRNAQKVGRALDRIALAARHDIQPLYRALDFSAADGSQIEHALHQLSPAAYGSLFASSLYRERQLTQLVNAPWISNSPQAEGWHGFAKPFGGSYQQQRQDGRAGYQLSSYGMAIGAEKRSEHYRDWIWGLHAAVGHQSTTTKAPENGRGKTNAFDLGIQTRYAADEQAGLYLFGNGRLGIEKGEMRRQIGVSDYRASHNASWTGWSGALSAGGGYRLALNDRFDFGPVAALNYTRVQRPGLTESGSDASRLRLDSNHVDSLRSSLGVGGRWQYPLYRGGMLNSTLQLSWQHEMLPTTTTQTARFARYQQASFSSKNRTAGRDALGVRAGVDYQLSPTMTLGAGVDSELSGKDYHAVSGNLSVAWRF
;
A
#
# COMPACT_ATOMS: atom_id res chain seq x y z
N MET A 1 -70.56 44.78 -53.79
CA MET A 1 -71.09 45.80 -52.87
C MET A 1 -70.98 45.30 -51.44
N LYS A 2 -70.17 46.00 -50.63
CA LYS A 2 -70.31 46.24 -49.19
C LYS A 2 -70.77 45.05 -48.31
N LYS A 3 -69.82 44.23 -47.84
CA LYS A 3 -69.85 43.59 -46.49
C LYS A 3 -68.59 42.77 -46.12
N THR A 4 -67.43 42.99 -46.77
CA THR A 4 -66.18 42.27 -46.48
C THR A 4 -65.02 43.17 -46.02
N ALA A 5 -65.28 44.44 -45.70
CA ALA A 5 -64.24 45.41 -45.36
C ALA A 5 -64.17 45.81 -43.87
N ILE A 6 -65.01 45.24 -43.00
CA ILE A 6 -65.06 45.61 -41.56
C ILE A 6 -64.53 44.50 -40.63
N ALA A 7 -64.52 43.23 -41.07
CA ALA A 7 -63.97 42.13 -40.27
C ALA A 7 -62.42 42.10 -40.24
N SER A 8 -61.76 42.62 -41.28
CA SER A 8 -60.30 42.65 -41.36
C SER A 8 -59.64 43.83 -40.64
N MET A 9 -60.42 44.85 -40.24
CA MET A 9 -59.91 46.00 -39.47
C MET A 9 -60.06 45.83 -37.95
N LEU A 10 -60.93 44.92 -37.47
CA LEU A 10 -61.03 44.58 -36.04
C LEU A 10 -60.06 43.46 -35.60
N ALA A 11 -59.55 42.64 -36.53
CA ALA A 11 -58.50 41.67 -36.23
C ALA A 11 -57.09 42.30 -36.22
N ALA A 12 -56.88 43.43 -36.90
CA ALA A 12 -55.59 44.13 -36.93
C ALA A 12 -55.35 45.07 -35.74
N LEU A 13 -56.37 45.32 -34.90
CA LEU A 13 -56.26 46.11 -33.66
C LEU A 13 -56.09 45.24 -32.40
N TYR A 14 -56.04 43.91 -32.53
CA TYR A 14 -55.76 42.97 -31.44
C TYR A 14 -54.35 42.34 -31.50
N PHE A 15 -53.52 42.70 -32.50
CA PHE A 15 -52.13 42.23 -32.64
C PHE A 15 -51.10 43.36 -32.63
N SER A 16 -51.30 44.35 -31.77
CA SER A 16 -50.24 45.28 -31.36
C SER A 16 -50.11 45.28 -29.84
N GLN A 17 -49.94 44.09 -29.26
CA GLN A 17 -49.17 43.96 -28.03
C GLN A 17 -47.73 43.75 -28.51
N PRO A 18 -46.73 44.51 -28.03
CA PRO A 18 -45.34 44.13 -28.28
C PRO A 18 -45.19 42.67 -27.85
N LEU A 19 -44.72 41.82 -28.76
CA LEU A 19 -44.20 40.51 -28.36
C LEU A 19 -42.94 40.84 -27.55
N TYR A 20 -43.09 41.01 -26.24
CA TYR A 20 -41.96 41.06 -25.33
C TYR A 20 -41.23 39.73 -25.45
N ALA A 21 -39.96 39.76 -25.85
CA ALA A 21 -39.19 38.58 -26.22
C ALA A 21 -38.53 37.96 -24.98
N MET A 22 -39.24 37.99 -23.85
CA MET A 22 -38.73 37.56 -22.56
C MET A 22 -38.37 36.07 -22.56
N GLU A 23 -37.20 35.74 -22.03
CA GLU A 23 -36.72 34.37 -21.93
C GLU A 23 -37.27 33.71 -20.65
N SER A 24 -37.82 32.50 -20.77
CA SER A 24 -38.41 31.77 -19.64
C SER A 24 -37.80 30.37 -19.48
N TYR A 25 -37.42 30.02 -18.25
CA TYR A 25 -36.81 28.73 -17.92
C TYR A 25 -37.52 28.10 -16.72
N PHE A 26 -37.72 26.78 -16.77
CA PHE A 26 -38.18 26.03 -15.61
C PHE A 26 -37.00 25.49 -14.81
N VAL A 27 -37.08 25.64 -13.48
CA VAL A 27 -36.12 25.06 -12.53
C VAL A 27 -36.84 23.95 -11.76
N TYR A 28 -36.21 22.78 -11.73
CA TYR A 28 -36.78 21.56 -11.20
C TYR A 28 -36.10 21.16 -9.88
N SER A 29 -36.88 20.54 -9.00
CA SER A 29 -36.38 19.83 -7.82
C SER A 29 -35.56 18.58 -8.20
N PRO A 30 -34.79 17.98 -7.28
CA PRO A 30 -34.13 16.69 -7.51
C PRO A 30 -35.05 15.54 -7.91
N GLN A 31 -36.35 15.64 -7.62
CA GLN A 31 -37.38 14.67 -8.01
C GLN A 31 -38.06 15.01 -9.34
N ASP A 32 -37.50 15.96 -10.11
CA ASP A 32 -37.95 16.38 -11.44
C ASP A 32 -39.33 17.07 -11.44
N ASN A 33 -39.75 17.64 -10.31
CA ASN A 33 -40.94 18.49 -10.23
C ASN A 33 -40.55 19.96 -10.48
N PRO A 34 -41.28 20.71 -11.33
CA PRO A 34 -40.95 22.11 -11.60
C PRO A 34 -41.31 23.01 -10.41
N VAL A 35 -40.30 23.62 -9.79
CA VAL A 35 -40.44 24.47 -8.59
C VAL A 35 -40.61 25.92 -8.99
N PHE A 36 -39.74 26.42 -9.88
CA PHE A 36 -39.76 27.82 -10.31
C PHE A 36 -39.92 27.94 -11.84
N GLN A 37 -40.62 28.98 -12.28
CA GLN A 37 -40.54 29.50 -13.64
C GLN A 37 -39.80 30.84 -13.60
N VAL A 38 -38.57 30.87 -14.11
CA VAL A 38 -37.69 32.03 -14.08
C VAL A 38 -37.85 32.81 -15.39
N ARG A 39 -38.10 34.10 -15.29
CA ARG A 39 -38.36 34.99 -16.43
C ARG A 39 -37.32 36.10 -16.45
N PHE A 40 -36.46 36.11 -17.47
CA PHE A 40 -35.47 37.16 -17.65
C PHE A 40 -36.05 38.27 -18.54
N PHE A 41 -35.92 39.50 -18.07
CA PHE A 41 -36.31 40.69 -18.78
C PHE A 41 -35.06 41.42 -19.26
N ASP A 42 -34.86 41.48 -20.59
CA ASP A 42 -33.82 42.30 -21.19
C ASP A 42 -34.36 43.73 -21.44
N VAL A 43 -33.47 44.66 -21.80
CA VAL A 43 -33.82 46.04 -22.11
C VAL A 43 -34.90 46.07 -23.21
N GLY A 44 -36.08 46.58 -22.84
CA GLY A 44 -37.25 46.69 -23.72
C GLY A 44 -38.34 45.63 -23.51
N ASP A 45 -38.15 44.66 -22.60
CA ASP A 45 -39.13 43.61 -22.30
C ASP A 45 -40.26 44.03 -21.33
N GLY A 46 -40.28 45.29 -20.91
CA GLY A 46 -41.30 45.86 -20.02
C GLY A 46 -40.88 45.90 -18.56
N PHE A 47 -41.85 46.15 -17.67
CA PHE A 47 -41.64 46.22 -16.23
C PHE A 47 -41.58 44.80 -15.63
N PHE A 48 -40.63 44.57 -14.72
CA PHE A 48 -40.40 43.24 -14.14
C PHE A 48 -40.53 43.21 -12.61
N MET A 49 -40.30 44.33 -11.93
CA MET A 49 -40.34 44.48 -10.46
C MET A 49 -41.12 45.74 -10.08
N SER A 50 -41.77 45.73 -8.91
CA SER A 50 -42.34 46.93 -8.29
C SER A 50 -41.95 47.03 -6.81
N ASP A 51 -42.13 48.20 -6.20
CA ASP A 51 -42.15 48.33 -4.74
C ASP A 51 -43.27 47.47 -4.09
N ASP A 52 -43.26 47.38 -2.76
CA ASP A 52 -44.12 46.47 -2.00
C ASP A 52 -45.62 46.78 -2.10
N ASP A 53 -45.97 48.04 -2.39
CA ASP A 53 -47.33 48.51 -2.62
C ASP A 53 -47.74 48.49 -4.11
N GLY A 54 -46.79 48.23 -5.02
CA GLY A 54 -47.03 48.08 -6.47
C GLY A 54 -47.21 49.40 -7.22
N GLU A 55 -46.75 50.51 -6.67
CA GLU A 55 -46.90 51.87 -7.20
C GLU A 55 -45.72 52.29 -8.09
N ASP A 56 -44.48 51.94 -7.72
CA ASP A 56 -43.27 52.26 -8.49
C ASP A 56 -42.70 51.02 -9.22
N THR A 57 -42.65 51.09 -10.56
CA THR A 57 -42.27 49.94 -11.41
C THR A 57 -40.89 50.10 -12.06
N LEU A 58 -40.09 49.03 -12.04
CA LEU A 58 -38.75 48.95 -12.62
C LEU A 58 -38.73 48.18 -13.94
N ALA A 59 -37.96 48.68 -14.91
CA ALA A 59 -37.66 48.03 -16.18
C ALA A 59 -36.16 47.83 -16.33
N SER A 60 -35.74 46.76 -17.02
CA SER A 60 -34.31 46.43 -17.17
C SER A 60 -33.53 47.52 -17.90
N THR A 61 -32.39 47.91 -17.33
CA THR A 61 -31.52 48.98 -17.85
C THR A 61 -30.27 48.46 -18.59
N TRP A 62 -29.94 47.19 -18.43
CA TRP A 62 -28.87 46.49 -19.15
C TRP A 62 -29.16 44.99 -19.30
N ASN A 63 -28.44 44.25 -20.15
CA ASN A 63 -28.75 42.83 -20.40
C ASN A 63 -27.75 41.91 -19.70
N LEU A 64 -28.25 40.86 -19.05
CA LEU A 64 -27.41 39.76 -18.57
C LEU A 64 -26.91 38.94 -19.77
N ASN A 65 -25.63 38.57 -19.74
CA ASN A 65 -25.11 37.61 -20.71
C ASN A 65 -25.56 36.17 -20.37
N HIS A 66 -25.36 35.24 -21.31
CA HIS A 66 -25.76 33.83 -21.14
C HIS A 66 -25.19 33.18 -19.86
N GLN A 67 -23.93 33.46 -19.51
CA GLN A 67 -23.29 32.88 -18.33
C GLN A 67 -23.87 33.44 -17.03
N GLN A 68 -24.19 34.74 -16.99
CA GLN A 68 -24.85 35.36 -15.85
C GLN A 68 -26.27 34.81 -15.66
N LYS A 69 -27.04 34.67 -16.76
CA LYS A 69 -28.38 34.02 -16.72
C LYS A 69 -28.27 32.59 -16.19
N GLU A 70 -27.30 31.80 -16.65
CA GLU A 70 -27.07 30.44 -16.12
C GLU A 70 -26.74 30.43 -14.63
N LYS A 71 -25.92 31.37 -14.12
CA LYS A 71 -25.62 31.48 -12.68
C LYS A 71 -26.85 31.80 -11.85
N VAL A 72 -27.70 32.70 -12.34
CA VAL A 72 -29.00 32.97 -11.70
C VAL A 72 -29.86 31.69 -11.67
N LEU A 73 -29.88 30.90 -12.75
CA LEU A 73 -30.57 29.61 -12.74
C LEU A 73 -29.95 28.62 -11.73
N GLN A 74 -28.64 28.65 -11.49
CA GLN A 74 -27.99 27.83 -10.46
C GLN A 74 -28.41 28.22 -9.04
N ALA A 75 -28.52 29.51 -8.75
CA ALA A 75 -29.04 30.01 -7.47
C ALA A 75 -30.47 29.50 -7.21
N LEU A 76 -31.33 29.53 -8.22
CA LEU A 76 -32.70 29.05 -8.12
C LEU A 76 -32.77 27.52 -8.06
N ARG A 77 -31.82 26.80 -8.68
CA ARG A 77 -31.66 25.35 -8.51
C ARG A 77 -31.26 25.00 -7.07
N TYR A 78 -30.44 25.81 -6.40
CA TYR A 78 -30.17 25.62 -4.97
C TYR A 78 -31.46 25.71 -4.14
N TRP A 79 -32.25 26.76 -4.33
CA TRP A 79 -33.54 26.90 -3.64
C TRP A 79 -34.52 25.76 -3.95
N ALA A 80 -34.54 25.26 -5.20
CA ALA A 80 -35.37 24.12 -5.59
C ALA A 80 -34.90 22.78 -5.01
N GLN A 81 -33.65 22.69 -4.52
CA GLN A 81 -33.18 21.55 -3.74
C GLN A 81 -33.57 21.68 -2.26
N VAL A 82 -33.54 22.90 -1.72
CA VAL A 82 -33.78 23.19 -0.29
C VAL A 82 -35.27 23.14 0.06
N ILE A 83 -36.10 23.82 -0.72
CA ILE A 83 -37.53 23.97 -0.45
C ILE A 83 -38.31 22.94 -1.24
N THR A 84 -39.15 22.17 -0.54
CA THR A 84 -40.13 21.29 -1.18
C THR A 84 -41.49 22.01 -1.22
N PRO A 85 -42.00 22.39 -2.40
CA PRO A 85 -43.32 23.02 -2.50
C PRO A 85 -44.44 22.09 -2.04
N ALA A 86 -45.57 22.66 -1.65
CA ALA A 86 -46.77 21.89 -1.36
C ALA A 86 -47.19 21.03 -2.59
N PRO A 87 -47.60 19.76 -2.40
CA PRO A 87 -47.92 18.87 -3.52
C PRO A 87 -49.03 19.42 -4.42
N GLY A 88 -48.83 19.35 -5.74
CA GLY A 88 -49.85 19.71 -6.74
C GLY A 88 -49.95 21.20 -7.06
N GLN A 89 -49.08 22.05 -6.51
CA GLN A 89 -49.05 23.48 -6.81
C GLN A 89 -48.36 23.78 -8.15
N PRO A 90 -48.76 24.85 -8.86
CA PRO A 90 -48.03 25.34 -10.03
C PRO A 90 -46.66 25.90 -9.62
N SER A 91 -45.73 25.98 -10.58
CA SER A 91 -44.39 26.53 -10.31
C SER A 91 -44.46 28.01 -9.96
N ALA A 92 -43.71 28.42 -8.94
CA ALA A 92 -43.61 29.82 -8.55
C ALA A 92 -42.85 30.62 -9.62
N ILE A 93 -43.52 31.62 -10.17
CA ILE A 93 -42.96 32.52 -11.19
C ILE A 93 -42.04 33.56 -10.54
N ILE A 94 -40.79 33.64 -11.00
CA ILE A 94 -39.79 34.61 -10.56
C ILE A 94 -39.39 35.52 -11.73
N ASN A 95 -39.53 36.83 -11.58
CA ASN A 95 -39.05 37.81 -12.55
C ASN A 95 -37.63 38.27 -12.18
N VAL A 96 -36.74 38.32 -13.16
CA VAL A 96 -35.36 38.77 -13.01
C VAL A 96 -35.07 39.85 -14.04
N GLY A 97 -34.61 41.00 -13.56
CA GLY A 97 -34.20 42.12 -14.41
C GLY A 97 -32.98 42.84 -13.85
N THR A 98 -32.69 44.02 -14.38
CA THR A 98 -31.43 44.72 -14.09
C THR A 98 -31.59 46.23 -13.93
N VAL A 99 -30.81 46.84 -13.06
CA VAL A 99 -30.86 48.28 -12.77
C VAL A 99 -29.47 48.92 -12.85
N ASP A 100 -29.40 50.23 -13.07
CA ASP A 100 -28.14 50.97 -13.24
C ASP A 100 -27.62 51.50 -11.91
N ASP A 101 -27.63 50.63 -10.89
CA ASP A 101 -27.18 50.90 -9.52
C ASP A 101 -26.06 49.93 -9.13
N TYR A 102 -25.21 50.31 -8.18
CA TYR A 102 -24.24 49.39 -7.58
C TYR A 102 -24.87 48.67 -6.37
N ASN A 103 -25.90 47.88 -6.62
CA ASN A 103 -26.59 47.09 -5.60
C ASN A 103 -27.37 45.92 -6.24
N ALA A 104 -28.00 45.08 -5.44
CA ALA A 104 -29.09 44.21 -5.88
C ALA A 104 -30.29 44.38 -4.94
N TYR A 105 -31.47 44.03 -5.44
CA TYR A 105 -32.73 44.19 -4.71
C TYR A 105 -33.61 42.98 -4.94
N GLY A 106 -34.27 42.47 -3.90
CA GLY A 106 -35.23 41.37 -4.01
C GLY A 106 -36.46 41.60 -3.16
N ASN A 107 -37.64 41.28 -3.68
CA ASN A 107 -38.89 41.37 -2.92
C ASN A 107 -40.00 40.43 -3.43
N SER A 108 -41.11 40.42 -2.69
CA SER A 108 -42.35 39.77 -3.07
C SER A 108 -43.50 40.48 -2.35
N CYS A 109 -44.41 41.09 -3.12
CA CYS A 109 -45.59 41.74 -2.55
C CYS A 109 -46.40 40.78 -1.66
N ARG A 110 -47.19 41.33 -0.74
CA ARG A 110 -48.05 40.53 0.15
C ARG A 110 -49.19 39.83 -0.59
N SER A 111 -49.62 38.69 -0.05
CA SER A 111 -50.84 38.00 -0.51
C SER A 111 -52.10 38.79 -0.12
N THR A 112 -53.07 38.90 -1.03
CA THR A 112 -54.27 39.76 -0.84
C THR A 112 -55.61 39.01 -0.66
N ALA A 113 -55.68 37.70 -0.92
CA ALA A 113 -56.87 36.88 -0.59
C ALA A 113 -56.55 35.54 0.12
N GLY A 114 -55.34 35.43 0.67
CA GLY A 114 -54.89 34.36 1.56
C GLY A 114 -54.52 34.88 2.95
N ASP A 115 -53.51 34.26 3.57
CA ASP A 115 -52.89 34.79 4.78
C ASP A 115 -52.06 36.04 4.41
N SER A 116 -52.55 37.22 4.80
CA SER A 116 -51.91 38.51 4.50
C SER A 116 -50.60 38.73 5.27
N SER A 117 -50.21 37.81 6.16
CA SER A 117 -48.88 37.77 6.78
C SER A 117 -47.79 37.14 5.88
N LEU A 118 -48.18 36.54 4.74
CA LEU A 118 -47.28 35.91 3.78
C LEU A 118 -47.03 36.79 2.55
N THR A 119 -45.82 36.69 2.00
CA THR A 119 -45.53 37.17 0.64
C THR A 119 -46.23 36.31 -0.41
N GLN A 120 -46.43 36.82 -1.64
CA GLN A 120 -47.00 36.04 -2.75
C GLN A 120 -46.15 34.81 -3.07
N LEU A 121 -44.82 34.91 -2.96
CA LEU A 121 -43.91 33.78 -3.18
C LEU A 121 -44.02 32.73 -2.05
N GLN A 122 -44.08 33.16 -0.79
CA GLN A 122 -44.35 32.28 0.36
C GLN A 122 -45.67 31.53 0.15
N ALA A 123 -46.75 32.26 -0.12
CA ALA A 123 -48.07 31.69 -0.33
C ALA A 123 -48.08 30.67 -1.48
N ALA A 124 -47.46 30.98 -2.62
CA ALA A 124 -47.38 30.08 -3.77
C ALA A 124 -46.66 28.75 -3.44
N LEU A 125 -45.52 28.81 -2.76
CA LEU A 125 -44.73 27.62 -2.41
C LEU A 125 -45.38 26.79 -1.29
N GLN A 126 -46.13 27.44 -0.38
CA GLN A 126 -46.87 26.79 0.70
C GLN A 126 -48.28 26.32 0.28
N GLY A 127 -48.70 26.62 -0.96
CA GLY A 127 -49.98 26.18 -1.52
C GLY A 127 -51.19 26.97 -1.06
N THR A 128 -50.99 28.23 -0.70
CA THR A 128 -52.03 29.20 -0.35
C THR A 128 -52.32 30.10 -1.56
N ASP A 129 -53.59 30.51 -1.75
CA ASP A 129 -53.98 31.41 -2.84
C ASP A 129 -53.33 32.80 -2.65
N THR A 130 -52.78 33.35 -3.74
CA THR A 130 -52.14 34.68 -3.76
C THR A 130 -53.09 35.79 -4.20
N ALA A 131 -54.26 35.43 -4.76
CA ALA A 131 -55.30 36.33 -5.28
C ALA A 131 -54.91 37.21 -6.49
N GLY A 132 -53.74 36.98 -7.07
CA GLY A 132 -53.17 37.77 -8.15
C GLY A 132 -51.66 37.59 -8.24
N LEU A 133 -51.06 38.18 -9.28
CA LEU A 133 -49.61 38.20 -9.48
C LEU A 133 -49.15 39.64 -9.69
N THR A 134 -48.16 40.08 -8.93
CA THR A 134 -47.50 41.37 -9.18
C THR A 134 -46.63 41.25 -10.43
N LEU A 135 -46.93 42.07 -11.45
CA LEU A 135 -46.26 42.04 -12.76
C LEU A 135 -46.16 40.62 -13.36
N GLY A 136 -47.20 39.79 -13.12
CA GLY A 136 -47.26 38.42 -13.62
C GLY A 136 -46.32 37.43 -12.93
N SER A 137 -45.76 37.76 -11.76
CA SER A 137 -44.85 36.94 -10.95
C SER A 137 -45.28 36.84 -9.48
N HIS A 138 -44.67 35.92 -8.73
CA HIS A 138 -44.85 35.82 -7.28
C HIS A 138 -43.67 36.45 -6.52
N GLY A 139 -42.46 36.46 -7.09
CA GLY A 139 -41.29 37.08 -6.49
C GLY A 139 -40.38 37.68 -7.58
N GLN A 140 -39.62 38.69 -7.21
CA GLN A 140 -38.87 39.52 -8.14
C GLN A 140 -37.49 39.85 -7.55
N PHE A 141 -36.47 39.93 -8.40
CA PHE A 141 -35.23 40.61 -8.00
C PHE A 141 -34.54 41.29 -9.18
N ALA A 142 -33.82 42.35 -8.86
CA ALA A 142 -33.07 43.20 -9.76
C ALA A 142 -31.57 43.09 -9.47
N LEU A 143 -30.77 42.91 -10.51
CA LEU A 143 -29.31 42.92 -10.42
C LEU A 143 -28.75 44.26 -10.91
N GLY A 144 -27.99 44.94 -10.08
CA GLY A 144 -27.26 46.16 -10.45
C GLY A 144 -25.94 45.91 -11.19
N LYS A 145 -25.26 46.98 -11.60
CA LYS A 145 -23.94 46.91 -12.26
C LYS A 145 -22.81 46.73 -11.25
N MET A 146 -22.74 45.54 -10.68
CA MET A 146 -21.63 45.12 -9.82
C MET A 146 -20.53 44.40 -10.62
N ASP A 147 -19.33 44.30 -10.04
CA ASP A 147 -18.20 43.56 -10.63
C ASP A 147 -18.40 42.05 -10.45
N PHE A 148 -19.40 41.50 -11.15
CA PHE A 148 -19.76 40.08 -11.05
C PHE A 148 -18.70 39.18 -11.67
N ASP A 149 -18.45 38.05 -11.01
CA ASP A 149 -17.46 37.09 -11.45
C ASP A 149 -17.80 36.47 -12.82
N SER A 150 -16.77 36.33 -13.66
CA SER A 150 -16.88 35.76 -15.01
C SER A 150 -16.46 34.29 -15.08
N ALA A 151 -16.24 33.62 -13.95
CA ALA A 151 -15.84 32.22 -13.94
C ALA A 151 -17.06 31.30 -14.20
N THR A 152 -16.82 30.13 -14.80
CA THR A 152 -17.87 29.11 -14.89
C THR A 152 -18.28 28.69 -13.48
N TYR A 153 -19.59 28.54 -13.24
CA TYR A 153 -20.07 28.15 -11.92
C TYR A 153 -19.45 26.81 -11.48
N LEU A 154 -18.81 26.85 -10.31
CA LEU A 154 -18.29 25.69 -9.61
C LEU A 154 -18.92 25.67 -8.22
N PRO A 155 -19.77 24.68 -7.88
CA PRO A 155 -20.38 24.58 -6.57
C PRO A 155 -19.32 24.57 -5.47
N SER A 156 -19.45 25.46 -4.49
CA SER A 156 -18.50 25.61 -3.40
C SER A 156 -19.23 26.05 -2.13
N GLN A 157 -18.69 25.71 -0.96
CA GLN A 157 -19.16 26.21 0.34
C GLN A 157 -18.76 27.67 0.61
N MET A 158 -17.85 28.21 -0.21
CA MET A 158 -17.23 29.53 -0.06
C MET A 158 -17.01 30.17 -1.43
N PRO A 159 -17.04 31.51 -1.55
CA PRO A 159 -16.67 32.19 -2.79
C PRO A 159 -15.22 31.89 -3.17
N ILE A 160 -14.97 31.60 -4.45
CA ILE A 160 -13.64 31.17 -4.97
C ILE A 160 -13.00 32.17 -5.93
N THR A 161 -13.76 33.17 -6.37
CA THR A 161 -13.30 34.26 -7.26
C THR A 161 -13.10 35.53 -6.45
N ARG A 162 -12.35 36.50 -6.99
CA ARG A 162 -12.07 37.75 -6.26
C ARG A 162 -13.14 38.83 -6.50
N GLU A 163 -13.92 38.65 -7.55
CA GLU A 163 -15.07 39.43 -7.98
C GLU A 163 -16.34 39.03 -7.20
N VAL A 164 -17.43 39.80 -7.34
CA VAL A 164 -18.73 39.55 -6.67
C VAL A 164 -19.31 38.22 -7.12
N ASP A 165 -19.67 37.34 -6.17
CA ASP A 165 -20.22 36.01 -6.46
C ASP A 165 -21.71 36.13 -6.84
N LEU A 166 -21.98 36.10 -8.15
CA LEU A 166 -23.33 36.33 -8.68
C LEU A 166 -24.36 35.28 -8.22
N VAL A 167 -23.93 34.03 -8.02
CA VAL A 167 -24.84 32.97 -7.56
C VAL A 167 -25.30 33.25 -6.15
N SER A 168 -24.38 33.61 -5.26
CA SER A 168 -24.68 33.92 -3.87
C SER A 168 -25.54 35.18 -3.74
N VAL A 169 -25.29 36.21 -4.56
CA VAL A 169 -26.18 37.40 -4.65
C VAL A 169 -27.59 36.99 -5.07
N ALA A 170 -27.75 36.19 -6.14
CA ALA A 170 -29.09 35.76 -6.56
C ALA A 170 -29.78 34.83 -5.52
N VAL A 171 -29.02 34.03 -4.76
CA VAL A 171 -29.54 33.26 -3.62
C VAL A 171 -30.05 34.20 -2.52
N HIS A 172 -29.28 35.26 -2.23
CA HIS A 172 -29.59 36.29 -1.24
C HIS A 172 -30.87 37.04 -1.61
N GLU A 173 -30.93 37.63 -2.81
CA GLU A 173 -32.07 38.47 -3.21
C GLU A 173 -33.40 37.70 -3.23
N LEU A 174 -33.39 36.45 -3.69
CA LEU A 174 -34.61 35.66 -3.69
C LEU A 174 -35.11 35.36 -2.26
N ALA A 175 -34.22 35.36 -1.26
CA ALA A 175 -34.58 35.07 0.11
C ALA A 175 -35.47 36.14 0.75
N HIS A 176 -35.32 37.41 0.37
CA HIS A 176 -36.26 38.47 0.76
C HIS A 176 -37.67 38.16 0.27
N GLY A 177 -37.81 37.72 -0.98
CA GLY A 177 -39.08 37.24 -1.51
C GLY A 177 -39.64 36.01 -0.77
N LEU A 178 -38.78 35.17 -0.19
CA LEU A 178 -39.17 34.04 0.67
C LEU A 178 -39.62 34.47 2.08
N GLY A 179 -39.70 35.78 2.34
CA GLY A 179 -40.23 36.39 3.57
C GLY A 179 -39.19 36.64 4.65
N ILE A 180 -37.90 36.73 4.27
CA ILE A 180 -36.88 37.38 5.10
C ILE A 180 -37.04 38.90 4.90
N ASP A 181 -38.02 39.45 5.61
CA ASP A 181 -38.41 40.86 5.55
C ASP A 181 -39.08 41.24 6.88
N SER A 182 -38.59 42.31 7.50
CA SER A 182 -39.11 42.81 8.77
C SER A 182 -40.50 43.43 8.66
N GLY A 183 -40.93 43.82 7.46
CA GLY A 183 -42.20 44.51 7.26
C GLY A 183 -42.29 45.80 8.07
N THR A 184 -41.16 46.46 8.27
CA THR A 184 -41.03 47.73 8.97
C THR A 184 -40.87 48.88 7.99
N SER A 185 -41.36 50.06 8.37
CA SER A 185 -41.13 51.26 7.58
C SER A 185 -41.11 52.50 8.44
N ASP A 186 -40.65 53.60 7.84
CA ASP A 186 -40.56 54.89 8.50
C ASP A 186 -41.90 55.63 8.53
N LEU A 187 -42.38 55.99 9.72
CA LEU A 187 -43.68 56.66 9.92
C LEU A 187 -43.80 58.01 9.19
N TYR A 188 -42.70 58.73 9.03
CA TYR A 188 -42.67 60.05 8.37
C TYR A 188 -42.04 60.02 6.97
N GLY A 189 -42.01 58.84 6.33
CA GLY A 189 -41.41 58.62 5.02
C GLY A 189 -39.95 58.22 5.10
N GLU A 190 -39.42 57.70 3.99
CA GLU A 190 -38.04 57.22 3.86
C GLU A 190 -37.00 58.19 4.44
N ASN A 191 -35.96 57.64 5.06
CA ASN A 191 -34.86 58.38 5.69
C ASN A 191 -35.26 59.27 6.87
N SER A 192 -36.48 59.15 7.41
CA SER A 192 -36.87 59.85 8.63
C SER A 192 -36.32 59.18 9.90
N PHE A 193 -35.85 57.93 9.78
CA PHE A 193 -35.35 57.10 10.86
C PHE A 193 -36.37 56.94 11.99
N THR A 194 -37.64 56.77 11.62
CA THR A 194 -38.76 56.54 12.55
C THR A 194 -39.41 55.18 12.30
N PRO A 195 -38.70 54.07 12.56
CA PRO A 195 -39.18 52.73 12.22
C PRO A 195 -40.39 52.28 13.05
N PHE A 196 -41.38 51.68 12.39
CA PHE A 196 -42.54 51.02 13.00
C PHE A 196 -42.85 49.70 12.30
N PHE A 197 -43.45 48.77 13.05
CA PHE A 197 -44.11 47.61 12.45
C PHE A 197 -45.44 48.02 11.82
N VAL A 198 -45.45 48.25 10.51
CA VAL A 198 -46.62 48.81 9.81
C VAL A 198 -47.70 47.78 9.46
N ASN A 199 -47.37 46.48 9.56
CA ASN A 199 -48.23 45.39 9.10
C ASN A 199 -49.21 44.92 10.19
N GLU A 200 -50.49 44.78 9.82
CA GLU A 200 -51.54 44.14 10.63
C GLU A 200 -52.30 43.10 9.78
N PRO A 201 -52.13 41.78 10.03
CA PRO A 201 -51.20 41.15 10.98
C PRO A 201 -49.73 41.38 10.61
N LEU A 202 -48.81 41.16 11.57
CA LEU A 202 -47.36 41.18 11.31
C LEU A 202 -46.98 40.19 10.19
N SER A 203 -45.88 40.46 9.50
CA SER A 203 -45.25 39.44 8.65
C SER A 203 -44.86 38.23 9.50
N THR A 204 -44.78 37.06 8.86
CA THR A 204 -44.31 35.85 9.54
C THR A 204 -42.94 36.04 10.19
N TRP A 205 -42.02 36.75 9.53
CA TRP A 205 -40.73 37.10 10.11
C TRP A 205 -40.84 37.99 11.36
N ALA A 206 -41.57 39.10 11.28
CA ALA A 206 -41.70 40.04 12.40
C ALA A 206 -42.33 39.40 13.64
N ALA A 207 -43.27 38.46 13.47
CA ALA A 207 -43.88 37.73 14.59
C ALA A 207 -42.86 36.93 15.43
N HIS A 208 -41.72 36.55 14.83
CA HIS A 208 -40.65 35.81 15.46
C HIS A 208 -39.54 36.71 16.04
N LEU A 209 -39.57 38.02 15.80
CA LEU A 209 -38.59 38.96 16.34
C LEU A 209 -38.77 39.19 17.84
N ARG A 210 -37.63 39.38 18.52
CA ARG A 210 -37.50 39.72 19.93
C ARG A 210 -36.54 40.88 20.10
N ASP A 211 -36.90 41.78 21.02
CA ASP A 211 -36.09 42.95 21.35
C ASP A 211 -34.91 42.58 22.28
N ASP A 212 -34.12 43.58 22.71
CA ASP A 212 -32.96 43.37 23.60
C ASP A 212 -33.30 42.69 24.94
N ASN A 213 -34.58 42.70 25.32
CA ASN A 213 -35.10 42.18 26.58
C ASN A 213 -35.93 40.90 26.39
N GLY A 214 -36.02 40.38 25.16
CA GLY A 214 -36.79 39.19 24.83
C GLY A 214 -38.30 39.43 24.66
N ASN A 215 -38.75 40.67 24.51
CA ASN A 215 -40.17 40.97 24.26
C ASN A 215 -40.52 40.77 22.78
N PRO A 216 -41.71 40.22 22.45
CA PRO A 216 -42.15 40.03 21.06
C PRO A 216 -42.63 41.33 20.40
N ALA A 217 -42.44 41.41 19.08
CA ALA A 217 -42.97 42.49 18.24
C ALA A 217 -44.51 42.48 18.19
N ARG A 218 -45.11 43.65 17.91
CA ARG A 218 -46.56 43.84 17.78
C ARG A 218 -46.90 44.80 16.62
N PRO A 219 -48.06 44.63 15.93
CA PRO A 219 -48.52 45.58 14.92
C PRO A 219 -48.60 47.01 15.46
N GLY A 220 -48.19 47.99 14.65
CA GLY A 220 -48.24 49.42 14.98
C GLY A 220 -47.24 49.88 16.05
N GLN A 221 -46.32 49.01 16.48
CA GLN A 221 -45.36 49.30 17.55
C GLN A 221 -44.16 50.10 17.01
N ALA A 222 -43.79 51.18 17.72
CA ALA A 222 -42.56 51.93 17.45
C ALA A 222 -41.33 51.08 17.75
N ILE A 223 -40.25 51.26 16.98
CA ILE A 223 -38.96 50.62 17.25
C ILE A 223 -37.99 51.66 17.79
N LEU A 224 -37.42 51.40 18.97
CA LEU A 224 -36.35 52.23 19.54
C LEU A 224 -35.01 51.61 19.15
N CYS A 225 -34.20 52.36 18.41
CA CYS A 225 -32.84 51.98 18.05
C CYS A 225 -31.84 53.10 18.34
N THR A 226 -30.55 52.77 18.36
CA THR A 226 -29.49 53.79 18.39
C THR A 226 -29.47 54.53 17.05
N GLY A 227 -29.65 55.85 17.08
CA GLY A 227 -29.70 56.69 15.86
C GLY A 227 -31.10 56.91 15.27
N CYS A 228 -32.13 56.17 15.72
CA CYS A 228 -33.52 56.41 15.35
C CYS A 228 -34.11 57.68 16.01
N ASN A 229 -35.06 58.33 15.32
CA ASN A 229 -35.76 59.55 15.72
C ASN A 229 -37.11 59.31 16.43
N ASN A 230 -37.43 58.06 16.78
CA ASN A 230 -38.64 57.73 17.52
C ASN A 230 -38.63 58.31 18.95
N ARG A 231 -39.78 58.84 19.40
CA ARG A 231 -39.94 59.26 20.80
C ARG A 231 -39.88 58.04 21.69
N TRP A 232 -39.28 58.20 22.87
CA TRP A 232 -39.26 57.14 23.87
C TRP A 232 -40.70 56.74 24.27
N ASP A 233 -40.96 55.44 24.19
CA ASP A 233 -42.21 54.79 24.59
C ASP A 233 -41.86 53.50 25.35
N PRO A 234 -42.34 53.29 26.59
CA PRO A 234 -42.08 52.07 27.35
C PRO A 234 -42.71 50.80 26.75
N GLN A 235 -43.61 50.92 25.77
CA GLN A 235 -44.21 49.81 25.04
C GLN A 235 -43.57 49.59 23.66
N ALA A 236 -42.57 50.39 23.27
CA ALA A 236 -41.86 50.21 22.01
C ALA A 236 -41.01 48.92 22.01
N PHE A 237 -40.66 48.47 20.81
CA PHE A 237 -39.72 47.38 20.60
C PHE A 237 -38.29 47.93 20.78
N ASP A 238 -37.61 47.56 21.87
CA ASP A 238 -36.36 48.21 22.28
C ASP A 238 -35.12 47.42 21.86
N VAL A 239 -34.48 47.88 20.79
CA VAL A 239 -33.26 47.31 20.20
C VAL A 239 -32.11 48.32 20.22
N ARG A 240 -32.08 49.23 21.21
CA ARG A 240 -31.03 50.25 21.33
C ARG A 240 -29.64 49.66 21.60
N GLN A 241 -29.54 48.45 22.15
CA GLN A 241 -28.28 47.73 22.30
C GLN A 241 -27.89 46.94 21.05
N ASP A 242 -28.72 46.95 20.01
CA ASP A 242 -28.51 46.23 18.75
C ASP A 242 -28.34 44.71 18.95
N LYS A 243 -29.17 44.13 19.84
CA LYS A 243 -29.17 42.70 20.19
C LYS A 243 -30.53 42.05 19.93
N GLY A 244 -31.30 42.60 18.98
CA GLY A 244 -32.51 41.98 18.49
C GLY A 244 -32.22 40.59 17.92
N TYR A 245 -33.20 39.70 17.97
CA TYR A 245 -33.04 38.35 17.43
C TYR A 245 -34.35 37.75 16.92
N PHE A 246 -34.23 36.88 15.93
CA PHE A 246 -35.27 35.96 15.48
C PHE A 246 -35.23 34.68 16.33
N THR A 247 -36.38 34.23 16.83
CA THR A 247 -36.51 32.94 17.54
C THR A 247 -37.70 32.15 17.04
N GLY A 248 -37.57 30.84 17.03
CA GLY A 248 -38.62 29.91 16.62
C GLY A 248 -38.27 28.50 17.06
N LYS A 249 -39.23 27.58 16.97
CA LYS A 249 -39.08 26.22 17.49
C LYS A 249 -37.91 25.49 16.82
N HIS A 250 -37.77 25.67 15.51
CA HIS A 250 -36.73 25.02 14.72
C HIS A 250 -35.37 25.69 14.89
N VAL A 251 -35.33 27.01 15.00
CA VAL A 251 -34.10 27.75 15.35
C VAL A 251 -33.58 27.32 16.72
N ASP A 252 -34.44 27.27 17.74
CA ASP A 252 -34.07 26.87 19.10
C ASP A 252 -33.52 25.43 19.15
N GLU A 253 -34.08 24.53 18.33
CA GLU A 253 -33.61 23.15 18.16
C GLU A 253 -32.16 23.09 17.65
N VAL A 254 -31.84 23.88 16.62
CA VAL A 254 -30.51 23.88 15.98
C VAL A 254 -29.47 24.60 16.84
N LEU A 255 -29.83 25.73 17.43
CA LEU A 255 -28.92 26.49 18.29
C LEU A 255 -28.64 25.77 19.61
N ALA A 256 -29.57 24.93 20.07
CA ALA A 256 -29.42 24.12 21.28
C ALA A 256 -28.96 24.92 22.52
N GLY A 257 -29.44 26.15 22.65
CA GLY A 257 -29.10 27.07 23.75
C GLY A 257 -27.76 27.79 23.60
N ALA A 258 -27.06 27.68 22.46
CA ALA A 258 -25.83 28.42 22.19
C ALA A 258 -26.03 29.95 22.16
N MET A 259 -27.20 30.39 21.70
CA MET A 259 -27.62 31.79 21.58
C MET A 259 -29.14 31.88 21.82
N PRO A 260 -29.68 33.06 22.20
CA PRO A 260 -31.13 33.24 22.42
C PRO A 260 -31.97 33.12 21.14
N GLY A 261 -31.35 33.24 19.98
CA GLY A 261 -31.95 33.14 18.65
C GLY A 261 -30.92 33.55 17.59
N ILE A 262 -31.36 33.70 16.36
CA ILE A 262 -30.54 34.21 15.25
C ILE A 262 -30.50 35.74 15.36
N PRO A 263 -29.32 36.37 15.48
CA PRO A 263 -29.24 37.81 15.65
C PRO A 263 -29.77 38.55 14.41
N VAL A 264 -30.41 39.69 14.66
CA VAL A 264 -30.78 40.71 13.67
C VAL A 264 -30.29 42.05 14.17
N ARG A 265 -30.09 43.03 13.29
CA ARG A 265 -29.56 44.34 13.67
C ARG A 265 -30.35 45.49 13.06
N MET A 266 -30.25 46.63 13.73
CA MET A 266 -30.71 47.94 13.26
C MET A 266 -29.58 48.75 12.66
N LEU A 267 -28.33 48.43 12.99
CA LEU A 267 -27.17 49.20 12.58
C LEU A 267 -26.46 48.53 11.41
N GLY A 268 -26.11 49.35 10.42
CA GLY A 268 -25.21 48.99 9.34
C GLY A 268 -23.76 48.83 9.83
N ASN A 269 -22.86 48.54 8.90
CA ASN A 269 -21.46 48.22 9.23
C ASN A 269 -20.69 49.38 9.88
N TYR A 270 -21.10 50.64 9.70
CA TYR A 270 -20.41 51.81 10.29
C TYR A 270 -21.15 52.39 11.51
N GLY A 271 -22.18 51.69 12.02
CA GLY A 271 -22.92 52.06 13.23
C GLY A 271 -24.04 53.10 13.01
N GLU A 272 -24.35 53.42 11.76
CA GLU A 272 -25.53 54.16 11.32
C GLU A 272 -26.78 53.27 11.33
N PRO A 273 -27.98 53.83 11.56
CA PRO A 273 -29.22 53.11 11.32
C PRO A 273 -29.30 52.71 9.85
N ASP A 274 -29.53 51.43 9.64
CA ASP A 274 -29.85 50.84 8.35
C ASP A 274 -31.33 51.11 8.01
N ASP A 275 -31.66 51.36 6.75
CA ASP A 275 -33.04 51.61 6.31
C ASP A 275 -33.83 50.30 6.07
N ASP A 276 -33.15 49.15 5.98
CA ASP A 276 -33.74 47.80 6.03
C ASP A 276 -33.74 47.19 7.46
N TYR A 277 -34.46 47.85 8.36
CA TYR A 277 -34.45 47.54 9.79
C TYR A 277 -34.73 46.05 10.10
N MET A 278 -33.75 45.33 10.64
CA MET A 278 -33.89 43.91 11.02
C MET A 278 -34.39 43.00 9.88
N GLY A 279 -34.18 43.38 8.61
CA GLY A 279 -34.51 42.60 7.42
C GLY A 279 -33.50 41.50 7.08
N HIS A 280 -32.37 41.44 7.81
CA HIS A 280 -31.24 40.56 7.53
C HIS A 280 -30.86 39.67 8.72
N ILE A 281 -30.13 38.58 8.42
CA ILE A 281 -29.63 37.61 9.39
C ILE A 281 -28.17 37.93 9.75
N GLU A 282 -27.88 38.22 11.00
CA GLU A 282 -26.56 38.70 11.44
C GLU A 282 -25.65 37.60 12.02
N LEU A 283 -25.80 36.36 11.54
CA LEU A 283 -24.81 35.33 11.81
C LEU A 283 -23.46 35.72 11.19
N LYS A 284 -22.37 35.36 11.86
CA LYS A 284 -21.03 35.82 11.48
C LYS A 284 -20.66 35.35 10.06
N ASN A 285 -20.27 36.29 9.22
CA ASN A 285 -19.94 36.13 7.79
C ASN A 285 -21.04 35.47 6.94
N SER A 286 -22.29 35.48 7.41
CA SER A 286 -23.41 34.86 6.69
C SER A 286 -23.68 35.55 5.35
N LEU A 287 -24.16 34.77 4.39
CA LEU A 287 -24.67 35.24 3.12
C LEU A 287 -25.80 36.29 3.28
N MET A 288 -26.68 36.15 4.28
CA MET A 288 -27.80 37.06 4.54
C MET A 288 -27.51 38.16 5.58
N SER A 289 -26.25 38.42 5.90
CA SER A 289 -25.88 39.47 6.88
C SER A 289 -25.56 40.79 6.21
N HIS A 290 -25.60 41.90 6.94
CA HIS A 290 -25.08 43.17 6.42
C HIS A 290 -23.56 43.22 6.34
N GLN A 291 -22.85 42.29 6.97
CA GLN A 291 -21.38 42.30 7.10
C GLN A 291 -20.68 42.45 5.74
N VAL A 292 -19.67 43.32 5.67
CA VAL A 292 -18.93 43.55 4.40
C VAL A 292 -18.21 42.28 3.93
N TYR A 293 -17.71 41.48 4.86
CA TYR A 293 -17.07 40.21 4.57
C TYR A 293 -18.03 39.04 4.80
N ARG A 294 -18.37 38.32 3.73
CA ARG A 294 -19.23 37.13 3.76
C ARG A 294 -18.56 36.01 2.99
N ASN A 295 -18.34 34.87 3.64
CA ASN A 295 -17.64 33.72 3.03
C ASN A 295 -18.46 32.43 3.04
N TYR A 296 -19.78 32.58 3.19
CA TYR A 296 -20.76 31.55 2.94
C TYR A 296 -21.44 31.82 1.60
N THR A 297 -21.57 30.80 0.76
CA THR A 297 -22.31 30.84 -0.51
C THR A 297 -23.74 30.28 -0.39
N THR A 298 -24.10 29.82 0.81
CA THR A 298 -25.38 29.20 1.13
C THR A 298 -25.80 29.54 2.56
N PHE A 299 -27.05 29.27 2.87
CA PHE A 299 -27.62 29.42 4.20
C PHE A 299 -27.06 28.36 5.16
N MET A 300 -26.71 28.78 6.37
CA MET A 300 -26.34 27.90 7.47
C MET A 300 -27.56 27.12 7.98
N GLU A 301 -27.33 26.04 8.75
CA GLU A 301 -28.43 25.22 9.24
C GLU A 301 -29.46 26.02 10.05
N ALA A 302 -29.02 26.96 10.90
CA ALA A 302 -29.92 27.78 11.70
C ALA A 302 -30.81 28.67 10.81
N GLU A 303 -30.29 29.16 9.69
CA GLU A 303 -31.01 30.02 8.75
C GLU A 303 -32.01 29.20 7.92
N LEU A 304 -31.69 27.95 7.59
CA LEU A 304 -32.69 27.03 7.04
C LEU A 304 -33.76 26.65 8.08
N ALA A 305 -33.40 26.58 9.36
CA ALA A 305 -34.35 26.34 10.44
C ALA A 305 -35.30 27.53 10.64
N LEU A 306 -34.80 28.76 10.46
CA LEU A 306 -35.60 29.97 10.40
C LEU A 306 -36.66 29.87 9.31
N LEU A 307 -36.29 29.46 8.09
CA LEU A 307 -37.26 29.28 7.01
C LEU A 307 -38.32 28.21 7.36
N GLN A 308 -37.99 27.17 8.13
CA GLN A 308 -39.00 26.23 8.61
C GLN A 308 -39.95 26.84 9.64
N ASP A 309 -39.46 27.74 10.50
CA ASP A 309 -40.30 28.52 11.40
C ASP A 309 -41.21 29.50 10.62
N LEU A 310 -40.80 29.97 9.43
CA LEU A 310 -41.66 30.70 8.47
C LEU A 310 -42.67 29.80 7.72
N GLY A 311 -42.66 28.48 7.95
CA GLY A 311 -43.63 27.54 7.40
C GLY A 311 -43.16 26.70 6.21
N TYR A 312 -41.89 26.81 5.78
CA TYR A 312 -41.37 26.01 4.66
C TYR A 312 -41.14 24.53 5.02
N HIS A 313 -41.38 23.64 4.06
CA HIS A 313 -40.99 22.24 4.15
C HIS A 313 -39.54 22.06 3.67
N ILE A 314 -38.62 21.90 4.62
CA ILE A 314 -37.18 21.74 4.37
C ILE A 314 -36.67 20.49 5.09
N ASP A 315 -35.96 19.64 4.36
CA ASP A 315 -35.21 18.54 4.97
C ASP A 315 -33.77 18.96 5.30
N ARG A 316 -33.58 19.69 6.41
CA ARG A 316 -32.25 20.19 6.82
C ARG A 316 -31.20 19.10 6.93
N ARG A 317 -31.58 17.89 7.34
CA ARG A 317 -30.66 16.76 7.52
C ARG A 317 -30.17 16.18 6.19
N ASN A 318 -30.77 16.55 5.06
CA ASN A 318 -30.22 16.31 3.72
C ASN A 318 -29.04 17.25 3.37
N PHE A 319 -28.91 18.39 4.05
CA PHE A 319 -27.87 19.40 3.81
C PHE A 319 -26.89 19.53 4.96
N PHE A 320 -27.28 19.21 6.19
CA PHE A 320 -26.44 19.32 7.39
C PHE A 320 -26.56 18.04 8.22
N GLY A 321 -25.48 17.27 8.33
CA GLY A 321 -25.46 16.09 9.20
C GLY A 321 -25.59 16.47 10.68
N TYR A 322 -24.75 17.41 11.12
CA TYR A 322 -24.80 18.01 12.45
C TYR A 322 -24.16 19.40 12.44
N SER A 323 -24.67 20.34 13.24
CA SER A 323 -24.11 21.68 13.39
C SER A 323 -23.85 22.01 14.86
N LEU A 324 -22.68 22.58 15.15
CA LEU A 324 -22.25 22.98 16.49
C LEU A 324 -22.10 24.50 16.57
N TYR A 325 -23.11 25.17 17.14
CA TYR A 325 -23.10 26.63 17.33
C TYR A 325 -22.47 27.08 18.66
N GLY A 326 -22.49 26.22 19.69
CA GLY A 326 -22.00 26.57 21.02
C GLY A 326 -20.48 26.65 21.14
N ASP A 327 -20.02 27.44 22.11
CA ASP A 327 -18.61 27.59 22.46
C ASP A 327 -18.21 26.66 23.63
N GLY A 328 -16.92 26.34 23.73
CA GLY A 328 -16.34 25.66 24.89
C GLY A 328 -16.81 24.21 25.10
N GLN A 329 -17.40 23.59 24.08
CA GLN A 329 -18.00 22.27 24.16
C GLN A 329 -16.96 21.16 24.00
N THR A 330 -17.20 20.02 24.65
CA THR A 330 -16.54 18.76 24.31
C THR A 330 -17.56 17.81 23.69
N LEU A 331 -17.43 17.56 22.39
CA LEU A 331 -18.40 16.80 21.60
C LEU A 331 -17.78 15.48 21.11
N VAL A 332 -18.40 14.36 21.45
CA VAL A 332 -18.17 13.08 20.74
C VAL A 332 -19.26 12.94 19.68
N ASN A 333 -18.94 13.32 18.45
CA ASN A 333 -19.92 13.31 17.37
C ASN A 333 -20.10 11.90 16.80
N ARG A 334 -21.28 11.33 17.09
CA ARG A 334 -21.74 10.03 16.54
C ARG A 334 -22.80 10.21 15.45
N HIS A 335 -23.09 11.44 15.04
CA HIS A 335 -23.97 11.72 13.93
C HIS A 335 -23.22 11.52 12.63
N GLY A 336 -23.65 10.54 11.83
CA GLY A 336 -23.13 10.31 10.48
C GLY A 336 -23.91 11.12 9.44
N TYR A 337 -23.33 11.25 8.25
CA TYR A 337 -23.96 11.97 7.14
C TYR A 337 -23.98 11.09 5.90
N PHE A 338 -25.18 10.79 5.41
CA PHE A 338 -25.41 9.82 4.34
C PHE A 338 -26.57 10.26 3.45
N GLN A 339 -26.85 9.48 2.41
CA GLN A 339 -28.05 9.67 1.59
C GLN A 339 -29.32 9.54 2.44
N ARG A 340 -30.29 10.43 2.25
CA ARG A 340 -31.61 10.33 2.87
C ARG A 340 -32.44 9.18 2.27
N ASN A 341 -33.26 8.55 3.10
CA ASN A 341 -34.29 7.64 2.61
C ASN A 341 -35.41 8.40 1.88
N ALA A 342 -36.25 7.70 1.14
CA ALA A 342 -37.34 8.32 0.37
C ALA A 342 -38.36 9.07 1.24
N GLN A 343 -38.46 8.72 2.52
CA GLN A 343 -39.36 9.33 3.50
C GLN A 343 -38.81 10.63 4.10
N GLY A 344 -37.51 10.92 3.96
CA GLY A 344 -36.89 12.12 4.53
C GLY A 344 -36.75 12.11 6.07
N ASP A 345 -36.92 10.97 6.73
CA ASP A 345 -36.88 10.83 8.20
C ASP A 345 -35.64 10.06 8.71
N GLY A 346 -34.80 9.53 7.79
CA GLY A 346 -33.62 8.77 8.17
C GLY A 346 -32.52 8.71 7.10
N TYR A 347 -31.40 8.08 7.45
CA TYR A 347 -30.24 7.88 6.58
C TYR A 347 -30.15 6.44 6.06
N LEU A 348 -29.73 6.30 4.80
CA LEU A 348 -29.24 5.05 4.23
C LEU A 348 -27.74 4.92 4.57
N VAL A 349 -27.43 4.41 5.76
CA VAL A 349 -26.05 4.32 6.28
C VAL A 349 -25.10 3.68 5.27
N GLY A 350 -23.96 4.35 5.03
CA GLY A 350 -22.94 3.92 4.06
C GLY A 350 -23.20 4.33 2.60
N ARG A 351 -24.36 4.91 2.27
CA ARG A 351 -24.63 5.52 0.96
C ARG A 351 -24.23 6.99 0.99
N TYR A 352 -23.59 7.46 -0.08
CA TYR A 352 -23.18 8.85 -0.21
C TYR A 352 -24.37 9.78 -0.42
N ASN A 353 -24.43 10.86 0.35
CA ASN A 353 -25.36 11.95 0.14
C ASN A 353 -25.09 12.66 -1.21
N THR A 354 -26.14 13.16 -1.87
CA THR A 354 -26.07 13.81 -3.20
C THR A 354 -26.48 15.29 -3.21
N ALA A 355 -26.85 15.87 -2.07
CA ALA A 355 -27.19 17.29 -2.00
C ALA A 355 -25.99 18.13 -2.45
N ALA A 356 -26.19 19.05 -3.41
CA ALA A 356 -25.09 19.69 -4.14
C ALA A 356 -24.08 20.37 -3.22
N LEU A 357 -24.57 21.04 -2.17
CA LEU A 357 -23.76 21.78 -1.18
C LEU A 357 -23.95 21.19 0.23
N GLY A 358 -24.17 19.88 0.33
CA GLY A 358 -24.36 19.20 1.60
C GLY A 358 -23.09 19.14 2.46
N LEU A 359 -23.23 19.40 3.75
CA LEU A 359 -22.19 19.50 4.77
C LEU A 359 -22.39 18.46 5.88
N GLY A 360 -21.41 17.59 6.11
CA GLY A 360 -21.51 16.55 7.14
C GLY A 360 -21.51 17.09 8.57
N LEU A 361 -20.49 17.88 8.92
CA LEU A 361 -20.38 18.56 10.22
C LEU A 361 -20.05 20.05 10.01
N HIS A 362 -20.90 20.92 10.55
CA HIS A 362 -20.67 22.36 10.62
C HIS A 362 -20.24 22.75 12.03
N VAL A 363 -19.11 23.46 12.18
CA VAL A 363 -18.63 23.98 13.46
C VAL A 363 -18.57 25.50 13.37
N TYR A 364 -19.53 26.17 13.99
CA TYR A 364 -19.62 27.63 14.03
C TYR A 364 -18.96 28.22 15.29
N GLY A 365 -19.17 27.58 16.45
CA GLY A 365 -18.65 28.06 17.74
C GLY A 365 -17.13 27.91 17.89
N SER A 366 -16.60 28.48 18.97
CA SER A 366 -15.17 28.56 19.31
C SER A 366 -14.81 27.74 20.56
N ASN A 367 -13.51 27.45 20.74
CA ASN A 367 -12.97 26.75 21.91
C ASN A 367 -13.51 25.32 22.11
N ASN A 368 -13.95 24.68 21.02
CA ASN A 368 -14.55 23.35 21.07
C ASN A 368 -13.51 22.24 20.94
N ARG A 369 -13.77 21.10 21.57
CA ARG A 369 -13.03 19.85 21.38
C ARG A 369 -13.95 18.78 20.82
N ILE A 370 -13.68 18.37 19.58
CA ILE A 370 -14.60 17.55 18.79
C ILE A 370 -13.93 16.24 18.41
N PHE A 371 -14.61 15.12 18.65
CA PHE A 371 -14.19 13.79 18.26
C PHE A 371 -15.19 13.22 17.26
N GLN A 372 -14.84 13.16 15.98
CA GLN A 372 -15.68 12.58 14.93
C GLN A 372 -15.53 11.06 14.93
N GLN A 373 -16.62 10.33 15.18
CA GLN A 373 -16.66 8.86 15.27
C GLN A 373 -17.61 8.19 14.27
N ALA A 374 -18.46 8.96 13.60
CA ALA A 374 -19.35 8.45 12.56
C ALA A 374 -18.89 8.91 11.17
N ASP A 375 -19.17 8.09 10.16
CA ASP A 375 -18.79 8.41 8.79
C ASP A 375 -19.59 9.60 8.24
N LEU A 376 -18.92 10.45 7.48
CA LEU A 376 -19.51 11.58 6.75
C LEU A 376 -19.24 11.34 5.26
N LEU A 377 -20.26 10.92 4.51
CA LEU A 377 -20.13 10.49 3.12
C LEU A 377 -21.00 11.36 2.21
N THR A 378 -20.37 12.21 1.41
CA THR A 378 -21.04 13.07 0.43
C THR A 378 -20.38 13.00 -0.94
N LYS A 379 -21.19 13.09 -1.98
CA LYS A 379 -20.77 13.24 -3.38
C LYS A 379 -21.51 14.40 -4.07
N GLY A 380 -22.11 15.29 -3.29
CA GLY A 380 -22.64 16.56 -3.80
C GLY A 380 -21.55 17.37 -4.46
N GLU A 381 -21.85 18.04 -5.58
CA GLU A 381 -20.86 18.68 -6.45
C GLU A 381 -19.91 19.65 -5.72
N GLY A 382 -20.38 20.38 -4.72
CA GLY A 382 -19.57 21.22 -3.81
C GLY A 382 -19.78 20.84 -2.35
N GLY A 383 -20.11 19.57 -2.09
CA GLY A 383 -20.36 19.06 -0.75
C GLY A 383 -19.08 18.99 0.08
N ALA A 384 -19.22 19.11 1.39
CA ALA A 384 -18.10 19.04 2.32
C ALA A 384 -18.34 18.01 3.43
N GLY A 385 -17.28 17.35 3.87
CA GLY A 385 -17.34 16.47 5.04
C GLY A 385 -17.49 17.30 6.31
N ILE A 386 -16.55 18.21 6.56
CA ILE A 386 -16.52 19.05 7.76
C ILE A 386 -16.11 20.48 7.40
N ARG A 387 -16.82 21.49 7.91
CA ARG A 387 -16.45 22.91 7.86
C ARG A 387 -16.28 23.44 9.27
N VAL A 388 -15.16 24.10 9.53
CA VAL A 388 -14.80 24.68 10.83
C VAL A 388 -14.54 26.17 10.71
N ASP A 389 -15.30 26.95 11.45
CA ASP A 389 -15.15 28.38 11.65
C ASP A 389 -14.86 28.64 13.16
N GLY A 390 -14.96 29.90 13.59
CA GLY A 390 -14.73 30.29 14.99
C GLY A 390 -13.24 30.36 15.33
N GLN A 391 -12.86 30.10 16.58
CA GLN A 391 -11.45 30.14 17.00
C GLN A 391 -11.12 28.98 17.95
N ASN A 392 -9.86 28.56 17.98
CA ASN A 392 -9.32 27.62 18.98
C ASN A 392 -10.09 26.28 19.08
N ASN A 393 -10.65 25.81 17.96
CA ASN A 393 -11.31 24.51 17.89
C ASN A 393 -10.28 23.39 17.68
N THR A 394 -10.42 22.28 18.40
CA THR A 394 -9.64 21.05 18.22
C THR A 394 -10.52 19.95 17.65
N LEU A 395 -10.28 19.56 16.40
CA LEU A 395 -10.99 18.48 15.70
C LEU A 395 -10.14 17.21 15.69
N THR A 396 -10.68 16.08 16.16
CA THR A 396 -10.06 14.76 16.09
C THR A 396 -10.91 13.84 15.22
N ILE A 397 -10.33 13.30 14.15
CA ILE A 397 -10.93 12.23 13.36
C ILE A 397 -10.44 10.90 13.93
N GLU A 398 -11.33 10.15 14.56
CA GLU A 398 -10.95 8.89 15.22
C GLU A 398 -10.62 7.78 14.21
N PRO A 399 -9.73 6.83 14.56
CA PRO A 399 -9.40 5.69 13.72
C PRO A 399 -10.65 4.92 13.25
N GLY A 400 -10.68 4.51 11.99
CA GLY A 400 -11.80 3.79 11.39
C GLY A 400 -12.96 4.68 10.92
N THR A 401 -12.88 6.00 11.13
CA THR A 401 -13.88 6.96 10.65
C THR A 401 -13.55 7.46 9.25
N ARG A 402 -14.54 7.52 8.36
CA ARG A 402 -14.43 8.01 6.98
C ARG A 402 -15.06 9.39 6.83
N VAL A 403 -14.32 10.33 6.27
CA VAL A 403 -14.81 11.67 5.91
C VAL A 403 -14.55 11.87 4.42
N TYR A 404 -15.56 11.57 3.60
CA TYR A 404 -15.44 11.53 2.15
C TYR A 404 -16.34 12.60 1.51
N ALA A 405 -15.74 13.42 0.65
CA ALA A 405 -16.40 14.46 -0.12
C ALA A 405 -16.03 14.31 -1.60
N ASP A 406 -16.60 13.31 -2.26
CA ASP A 406 -16.15 12.83 -3.58
C ASP A 406 -16.86 13.53 -4.77
N GLY A 407 -17.54 14.64 -4.51
CA GLY A 407 -18.14 15.47 -5.56
C GLY A 407 -17.12 16.33 -6.31
N LEU A 408 -17.55 16.93 -7.42
CA LEU A 408 -16.73 17.69 -8.38
C LEU A 408 -15.69 18.60 -7.73
N ASN A 409 -16.10 19.44 -6.78
CA ASN A 409 -15.31 20.38 -5.99
C ASN A 409 -15.46 20.09 -4.48
N GLY A 410 -15.45 18.81 -4.11
CA GLY A 410 -15.64 18.41 -2.72
C GLY A 410 -14.52 18.88 -1.79
N ARG A 411 -14.87 19.07 -0.50
CA ARG A 411 -13.91 19.38 0.59
C ARG A 411 -14.02 18.33 1.67
N GLY A 412 -12.97 17.54 1.91
CA GLY A 412 -12.99 16.54 2.99
C GLY A 412 -13.19 17.23 4.35
N ILE A 413 -12.19 18.01 4.77
CA ILE A 413 -12.23 18.87 5.95
C ILE A 413 -11.75 20.25 5.51
N MET A 414 -12.52 21.29 5.85
CA MET A 414 -12.15 22.68 5.62
C MET A 414 -12.16 23.49 6.91
N PHE A 415 -11.09 24.26 7.12
CA PHE A 415 -11.06 25.35 8.09
C PHE A 415 -11.23 26.64 7.31
N SER A 416 -12.24 27.42 7.68
CA SER A 416 -12.82 28.46 6.83
C SER A 416 -12.81 29.85 7.42
N TYR A 417 -12.62 29.99 8.73
CA TYR A 417 -12.53 31.32 9.34
C TYR A 417 -11.92 31.27 10.74
N GLY A 418 -11.23 32.35 11.11
CA GLY A 418 -10.69 32.62 12.43
C GLY A 418 -9.26 32.12 12.64
N LYS A 419 -8.94 31.60 13.83
CA LYS A 419 -7.56 31.28 14.21
C LYS A 419 -7.41 30.21 15.27
N ASP A 420 -6.18 29.74 15.43
CA ASP A 420 -5.72 28.86 16.50
C ASP A 420 -6.35 27.45 16.49
N HIS A 421 -6.89 26.99 15.36
CA HIS A 421 -7.46 25.65 15.24
C HIS A 421 -6.41 24.53 15.30
N ASN A 422 -6.84 23.33 15.66
CA ASN A 422 -6.01 22.13 15.68
C ASN A 422 -6.74 20.95 15.03
N LEU A 423 -6.05 20.18 14.20
CA LEU A 423 -6.56 18.96 13.58
C LEU A 423 -5.71 17.77 14.00
N ILE A 424 -6.34 16.72 14.54
CA ILE A 424 -5.74 15.41 14.76
C ILE A 424 -6.44 14.42 13.82
N GLN A 425 -5.82 14.13 12.68
CA GLN A 425 -6.34 13.25 11.65
C GLN A 425 -5.76 11.83 11.84
N ARG A 426 -6.61 10.87 12.24
CA ARG A 426 -6.23 9.46 12.45
C ARG A 426 -7.10 8.48 11.64
N GLY A 427 -8.13 9.00 10.97
CA GLY A 427 -9.07 8.24 10.15
C GLY A 427 -8.70 8.24 8.67
N ASP A 428 -9.72 8.22 7.81
CA ASP A 428 -9.56 8.28 6.35
C ASP A 428 -10.36 9.47 5.81
N VAL A 429 -9.65 10.46 5.27
CA VAL A 429 -10.25 11.68 4.71
C VAL A 429 -9.96 11.70 3.21
N GLN A 430 -11.00 11.89 2.39
CA GLN A 430 -10.79 11.96 0.95
C GLN A 430 -11.75 12.92 0.23
N ALA A 431 -11.30 13.43 -0.91
CA ALA A 431 -12.09 14.18 -1.86
C ALA A 431 -11.60 13.92 -3.29
N THR A 432 -12.17 12.92 -3.95
CA THR A 432 -11.62 12.41 -5.22
C THR A 432 -12.22 13.01 -6.49
N GLY A 433 -13.15 13.96 -6.39
CA GLY A 433 -13.66 14.69 -7.55
C GLY A 433 -12.58 15.55 -8.22
N ASP A 434 -12.81 16.03 -9.45
CA ASP A 434 -11.77 16.66 -10.28
C ASP A 434 -11.08 17.87 -9.62
N TYR A 435 -11.82 18.65 -8.84
CA TYR A 435 -11.36 19.79 -8.03
C TYR A 435 -11.36 19.49 -6.52
N GLY A 436 -11.40 18.20 -6.15
CA GLY A 436 -11.53 17.74 -4.77
C GLY A 436 -10.26 17.96 -3.94
N ILE A 437 -10.43 18.54 -2.76
CA ILE A 437 -9.37 18.81 -1.78
C ILE A 437 -9.68 18.09 -0.47
N ALA A 438 -8.76 17.25 0.01
CA ALA A 438 -9.02 16.47 1.21
C ALA A 438 -8.93 17.31 2.48
N LEU A 439 -7.84 18.06 2.68
CA LEU A 439 -7.70 19.04 3.76
C LEU A 439 -7.51 20.45 3.17
N SER A 440 -8.43 21.35 3.49
CA SER A 440 -8.45 22.73 2.98
C SER A 440 -8.33 23.73 4.12
N PHE A 441 -7.33 24.61 4.04
CA PHE A 441 -7.15 25.75 4.94
C PHE A 441 -7.33 27.00 4.11
N ASP A 442 -8.51 27.61 4.19
CA ASP A 442 -8.90 28.63 3.25
C ASP A 442 -10.00 29.53 3.81
N PHE A 443 -9.73 30.83 3.94
CA PHE A 443 -10.76 31.79 4.34
C PHE A 443 -11.79 32.03 3.23
N GLY A 444 -11.48 31.64 1.99
CA GLY A 444 -12.24 31.97 0.79
C GLY A 444 -12.12 33.45 0.44
N SER A 445 -12.73 33.79 -0.69
CA SER A 445 -12.95 35.19 -1.07
C SER A 445 -14.21 35.75 -0.41
N ASN A 446 -14.39 37.06 -0.55
CA ASN A 446 -15.59 37.75 -0.14
C ASN A 446 -16.69 37.65 -1.20
N LEU A 447 -17.93 37.37 -0.79
CA LEU A 447 -19.12 37.35 -1.63
C LEU A 447 -19.32 38.67 -2.38
N LEU A 448 -19.07 39.80 -1.70
CA LEU A 448 -19.17 41.14 -2.28
C LEU A 448 -17.89 41.57 -3.03
N GLY A 449 -16.93 40.67 -3.19
CA GLY A 449 -15.65 40.94 -3.85
C GLY A 449 -14.55 41.36 -2.86
N ASN A 450 -13.32 40.97 -3.20
CA ASN A 450 -12.13 41.16 -2.35
C ASN A 450 -11.65 42.63 -2.32
N LEU A 451 -12.19 43.49 -3.19
CA LEU A 451 -11.91 44.93 -3.13
C LEU A 451 -12.54 45.56 -1.89
N ASP A 452 -13.76 45.14 -1.51
CA ASP A 452 -14.46 45.72 -0.37
C ASP A 452 -13.86 45.26 0.97
N ASP A 453 -13.63 43.96 1.11
CA ASP A 453 -12.96 43.37 2.29
C ASP A 453 -12.31 42.03 1.90
N PHE A 454 -11.08 41.81 2.34
CA PHE A 454 -10.35 40.56 2.17
C PHE A 454 -9.60 40.22 3.46
N ARG A 455 -9.89 39.03 3.98
CA ARG A 455 -9.42 38.59 5.30
C ARG A 455 -8.60 37.31 5.21
N GLY A 456 -7.74 37.13 6.20
CA GLY A 456 -6.91 35.95 6.34
C GLY A 456 -6.00 35.98 7.55
N SER A 457 -5.18 34.94 7.71
CA SER A 457 -4.15 34.90 8.76
C SER A 457 -3.18 36.06 8.57
N TRP A 458 -3.18 37.02 9.50
CA TRP A 458 -2.40 38.27 9.43
C TRP A 458 -2.74 39.17 8.24
N ILE A 459 -3.95 39.03 7.67
CA ILE A 459 -4.39 39.78 6.50
C ILE A 459 -5.74 40.42 6.79
N HIS A 460 -5.81 41.74 6.62
CA HIS A 460 -7.07 42.47 6.53
C HIS A 460 -6.85 43.62 5.55
N VAL A 461 -7.50 43.51 4.38
CA VAL A 461 -7.52 44.53 3.34
C VAL A 461 -8.94 45.01 3.24
N TYR A 462 -9.15 46.31 3.36
CA TYR A 462 -10.47 46.93 3.33
C TYR A 462 -10.46 48.08 2.32
N GLN A 463 -11.43 48.08 1.39
CA GLN A 463 -11.47 49.02 0.26
C GLN A 463 -10.14 49.07 -0.53
N GLY A 464 -9.49 47.91 -0.70
CA GLY A 464 -8.20 47.77 -1.39
C GLY A 464 -6.96 48.22 -0.61
N GLU A 465 -7.12 48.71 0.63
CA GLU A 465 -6.03 49.21 1.47
C GLU A 465 -5.81 48.33 2.70
N MET A 466 -4.57 48.24 3.20
CA MET A 466 -4.28 47.48 4.42
C MET A 466 -4.96 48.13 5.64
N ALA A 467 -5.75 47.36 6.38
CA ALA A 467 -6.52 47.81 7.54
C ALA A 467 -6.01 47.20 8.85
N GLU A 468 -6.53 47.70 9.99
CA GLU A 468 -6.19 47.14 11.31
C GLU A 468 -6.67 45.69 11.43
N LEU A 469 -5.80 44.79 11.89
CA LEU A 469 -6.15 43.38 12.03
C LEU A 469 -7.25 43.18 13.09
N LEU A 470 -8.31 42.48 12.68
CA LEU A 470 -9.33 42.02 13.62
C LEU A 470 -8.74 40.96 14.58
N PRO A 471 -9.17 40.90 15.85
CA PRO A 471 -8.61 39.96 16.84
C PRO A 471 -8.56 38.50 16.36
N GLU A 472 -9.58 38.03 15.65
CA GLU A 472 -9.69 36.70 15.07
C GLU A 472 -8.74 36.42 13.90
N LEU A 473 -8.05 37.43 13.36
CA LEU A 473 -7.08 37.31 12.26
C LEU A 473 -5.63 37.39 12.76
N THR A 474 -5.43 37.67 14.06
CA THR A 474 -4.11 37.78 14.71
C THR A 474 -3.53 36.41 15.08
N GLY A 475 -3.34 35.56 14.08
CA GLY A 475 -2.82 34.21 14.25
C GLY A 475 -2.88 33.37 12.99
N ALA A 476 -2.31 32.16 13.07
CA ALA A 476 -2.51 31.15 12.06
C ALA A 476 -3.96 30.63 12.13
N LEU A 477 -4.54 30.29 10.97
CA LEU A 477 -5.84 29.63 10.92
C LEU A 477 -5.79 28.32 11.71
N ALA A 478 -4.73 27.54 11.52
CA ALA A 478 -4.45 26.35 12.30
C ALA A 478 -3.03 26.35 12.88
N ASN A 479 -2.90 25.99 14.15
CA ASN A 479 -1.62 25.90 14.86
C ASN A 479 -0.94 24.54 14.65
N SER A 480 -1.71 23.45 14.66
CA SER A 480 -1.18 22.10 14.45
C SER A 480 -2.15 21.22 13.66
N VAL A 481 -1.60 20.51 12.67
CA VAL A 481 -2.29 19.51 11.86
C VAL A 481 -1.50 18.21 11.93
N ASP A 482 -1.94 17.29 12.79
CA ASP A 482 -1.27 16.04 13.08
C ASP A 482 -1.92 14.89 12.31
N ILE A 483 -1.18 14.27 11.39
CA ILE A 483 -1.72 13.28 10.45
C ILE A 483 -1.05 11.93 10.70
N SER A 484 -1.85 10.93 11.05
CA SER A 484 -1.43 9.52 11.18
C SER A 484 -2.35 8.56 10.42
N GLY A 485 -3.41 9.07 9.79
CA GLY A 485 -4.33 8.33 8.94
C GLY A 485 -4.12 8.60 7.44
N ARG A 486 -5.11 8.23 6.62
CA ARG A 486 -5.09 8.46 5.17
C ARG A 486 -5.71 9.81 4.80
N VAL A 487 -5.07 10.53 3.90
CA VAL A 487 -5.54 11.80 3.31
C VAL A 487 -5.39 11.73 1.79
N ALA A 488 -6.49 11.82 1.04
CA ALA A 488 -6.47 11.64 -0.41
C ALA A 488 -7.33 12.66 -1.16
N GLY A 489 -6.71 13.52 -1.97
CA GLY A 489 -7.43 14.51 -2.77
C GLY A 489 -6.88 14.60 -4.18
N LYS A 490 -7.76 14.78 -5.17
CA LYS A 490 -7.34 14.78 -6.58
C LYS A 490 -6.69 16.10 -7.01
N ALA A 491 -7.23 17.23 -6.57
CA ALA A 491 -6.59 18.53 -6.76
C ALA A 491 -5.45 18.72 -5.75
N ALA A 492 -5.71 18.42 -4.47
CA ALA A 492 -4.69 18.43 -3.42
C ALA A 492 -5.07 17.50 -2.27
N ALA A 493 -4.09 16.77 -1.74
CA ALA A 493 -4.23 16.12 -0.44
C ALA A 493 -4.34 17.18 0.67
N ILE A 494 -3.50 18.23 0.59
CA ILE A 494 -3.50 19.36 1.51
C ILE A 494 -3.37 20.66 0.72
N TYR A 495 -4.29 21.59 0.94
CA TYR A 495 -4.27 22.91 0.34
C TYR A 495 -4.28 24.00 1.41
N ILE A 496 -3.33 24.93 1.32
CA ILE A 496 -3.26 26.16 2.11
C ILE A 496 -3.41 27.31 1.11
N SER A 497 -4.51 28.06 1.23
CA SER A 497 -4.79 29.15 0.30
C SER A 497 -3.91 30.38 0.55
N GLY A 498 -3.94 31.33 -0.37
CA GLY A 498 -3.16 32.57 -0.31
C GLY A 498 -3.46 33.47 0.90
N ASN A 499 -4.54 33.21 1.64
CA ASN A 499 -4.92 33.96 2.83
C ASN A 499 -4.96 33.13 4.13
N ALA A 500 -4.55 31.87 4.11
CA ALA A 500 -4.49 31.02 5.30
C ALA A 500 -3.04 30.68 5.69
N LEU A 501 -2.71 30.82 6.97
CA LEU A 501 -1.46 30.29 7.53
C LEU A 501 -1.77 29.04 8.37
N VAL A 502 -0.97 28.00 8.18
CA VAL A 502 -0.92 26.85 9.10
C VAL A 502 0.45 26.86 9.75
N SER A 503 0.55 26.84 11.09
CA SER A 503 1.88 26.89 11.73
C SER A 503 2.64 25.57 11.56
N ASN A 504 1.99 24.43 11.82
CA ASN A 504 2.63 23.12 11.76
C ASN A 504 1.72 22.10 11.09
N ILE A 505 2.29 21.33 10.16
CA ILE A 505 1.70 20.11 9.61
C ILE A 505 2.68 18.97 9.90
N ASN A 506 2.25 17.96 10.66
CA ASN A 506 3.11 16.87 11.10
C ASN A 506 2.62 15.55 10.48
N LEU A 507 3.43 14.92 9.63
CA LEU A 507 3.19 13.58 9.10
C LEU A 507 3.84 12.54 10.03
N LEU A 508 2.98 11.79 10.70
CA LEU A 508 3.32 10.83 11.75
C LEU A 508 3.27 9.39 11.23
N SER A 509 3.83 8.46 12.00
CA SER A 509 3.79 7.03 11.66
C SER A 509 2.36 6.54 11.43
N GLY A 510 2.11 5.97 10.25
CA GLY A 510 0.79 5.55 9.78
C GLY A 510 0.19 6.45 8.68
N ALA A 511 0.69 7.67 8.52
CA ALA A 511 0.20 8.61 7.51
C ALA A 511 0.34 8.05 6.08
N ALA A 512 -0.70 8.22 5.28
CA ALA A 512 -0.71 7.89 3.85
C ALA A 512 -1.36 9.03 3.05
N LEU A 513 -0.61 9.61 2.12
CA LEU A 513 -1.08 10.74 1.31
C LEU A 513 -1.20 10.36 -0.17
N GLU A 514 -2.30 10.78 -0.79
CA GLU A 514 -2.55 10.67 -2.23
C GLU A 514 -2.98 12.03 -2.79
N GLY A 515 -2.22 12.60 -3.72
CA GLY A 515 -2.39 13.98 -4.19
C GLY A 515 -1.31 14.91 -3.67
N ASN A 516 -1.29 16.16 -4.14
CA ASN A 516 -0.24 17.13 -3.86
C ASN A 516 -0.43 17.85 -2.52
N ILE A 517 0.65 18.41 -1.98
CA ILE A 517 0.62 19.40 -0.90
C ILE A 517 0.90 20.76 -1.53
N ILE A 518 -0.03 21.70 -1.40
CA ILE A 518 0.03 23.00 -2.07
C ILE A 518 -0.18 24.12 -1.03
N SER A 519 0.68 25.13 -1.05
CA SER A 519 0.55 26.36 -0.28
C SER A 519 0.77 27.57 -1.18
N ASP A 520 -0.27 28.39 -1.29
CA ASP A 520 -0.24 29.68 -2.02
C ASP A 520 0.06 30.86 -1.08
N TYR A 521 0.18 30.60 0.23
CA TYR A 521 0.42 31.65 1.23
C TYR A 521 1.79 32.30 1.02
N ASN A 522 1.83 33.63 0.98
CA ASN A 522 3.07 34.38 0.74
C ASN A 522 3.03 35.75 1.42
N TRP A 523 2.94 35.74 2.75
CA TRP A 523 2.90 36.95 3.56
C TRP A 523 4.06 37.03 4.54
N GLN A 524 4.41 38.25 4.89
CA GLN A 524 5.49 38.57 5.82
C GLN A 524 4.92 39.14 7.12
N ASP A 525 5.65 38.96 8.21
CA ASP A 525 5.34 39.59 9.48
C ASP A 525 5.69 41.10 9.46
N ALA A 526 5.36 41.80 10.55
CA ALA A 526 5.63 43.23 10.71
C ALA A 526 7.14 43.61 10.65
N TYR A 527 8.05 42.63 10.73
CA TYR A 527 9.50 42.83 10.63
C TYR A 527 10.04 42.46 9.23
N GLY A 528 9.16 42.16 8.27
CA GLY A 528 9.53 41.76 6.91
C GLY A 528 10.05 40.32 6.81
N ARG A 529 9.80 39.47 7.82
CA ARG A 529 10.19 38.06 7.78
C ARG A 529 9.06 37.24 7.19
N GLN A 530 9.39 36.32 6.29
CA GLN A 530 8.41 35.40 5.72
C GLN A 530 7.73 34.57 6.81
N LEU A 531 6.40 34.50 6.78
CA LEU A 531 5.60 33.63 7.65
C LEU A 531 5.57 32.23 7.03
N LEU A 532 6.16 31.26 7.73
CA LEU A 532 6.36 29.90 7.22
C LEU A 532 5.44 28.90 7.92
N THR A 533 5.00 27.91 7.14
CA THR A 533 4.37 26.69 7.61
C THR A 533 5.45 25.63 7.77
N GLN A 534 5.62 25.09 8.98
CA GLN A 534 6.54 23.97 9.19
C GLN A 534 5.84 22.66 8.77
N LEU A 535 6.33 22.01 7.72
CA LEU A 535 5.87 20.69 7.29
C LEU A 535 6.88 19.64 7.76
N THR A 536 6.46 18.75 8.67
CA THR A 536 7.38 17.82 9.34
C THR A 536 7.07 16.36 9.03
N PHE A 537 8.13 15.54 9.00
CA PHE A 537 8.06 14.10 8.79
C PHE A 537 8.77 13.38 9.92
N GLY A 538 8.10 12.38 10.52
CA GLY A 538 8.74 11.47 11.48
C GLY A 538 8.90 12.03 12.89
N ARG A 539 7.98 12.87 13.34
CA ARG A 539 7.78 13.13 14.78
C ARG A 539 7.02 11.98 15.44
N LEU A 540 7.31 11.72 16.71
CA LEU A 540 6.61 10.71 17.51
C LEU A 540 5.23 11.23 17.92
N ALA A 541 4.21 10.39 17.77
CA ALA A 541 2.86 10.69 18.21
C ALA A 541 2.66 10.38 19.71
N ASP A 542 1.90 11.21 20.42
CA ASP A 542 1.40 10.87 21.76
C ASP A 542 0.24 9.85 21.69
N ALA A 543 -0.27 9.43 22.86
CA ALA A 543 -1.35 8.45 22.95
C ALA A 543 -2.69 8.93 22.35
N GLN A 544 -2.82 10.23 22.07
CA GLN A 544 -3.99 10.84 21.47
C GLN A 544 -3.77 11.16 19.97
N GLY A 545 -2.60 10.83 19.41
CA GLY A 545 -2.26 11.05 18.01
C GLY A 545 -1.71 12.46 17.71
N ARG A 546 -1.30 13.24 18.72
CA ARG A 546 -0.66 14.54 18.52
C ARG A 546 0.83 14.40 18.31
N ALA A 547 1.41 15.26 17.49
CA ALA A 547 2.87 15.31 17.34
C ALA A 547 3.53 15.77 18.65
N THR A 548 4.58 15.06 19.06
CA THR A 548 5.48 15.49 20.14
C THR A 548 6.73 16.13 19.56
N GLY A 549 7.53 16.80 20.40
CA GLY A 549 8.84 17.32 20.00
C GLY A 549 9.94 16.26 19.84
N GLN A 550 9.61 14.96 19.92
CA GLN A 550 10.58 13.87 19.80
C GLN A 550 10.55 13.26 18.40
N ALA A 551 11.71 12.84 17.90
CA ALA A 551 11.84 12.09 16.65
C ALA A 551 11.33 10.65 16.79
N ASP A 552 10.69 10.12 15.74
CA ASP A 552 10.32 8.72 15.61
C ASP A 552 11.31 7.98 14.68
N PRO A 553 12.28 7.21 15.22
CA PRO A 553 13.23 6.47 14.41
C PRO A 553 12.60 5.32 13.61
N ALA A 554 11.39 4.89 13.96
CA ALA A 554 10.65 3.84 13.26
C ALA A 554 9.80 4.38 12.10
N PHE A 555 9.67 5.72 11.96
CA PHE A 555 8.90 6.34 10.88
C PHE A 555 9.39 5.88 9.51
N ARG A 556 8.48 5.44 8.65
CA ARG A 556 8.77 5.07 7.26
C ARG A 556 7.64 5.60 6.38
N MET A 557 7.96 6.48 5.46
CA MET A 557 6.99 7.00 4.50
C MET A 557 7.59 7.09 3.11
N ARG A 558 6.78 6.75 2.10
CA ARG A 558 7.06 7.06 0.69
C ARG A 558 5.93 7.91 0.15
N TYR A 559 6.29 9.03 -0.46
CA TYR A 559 5.36 9.99 -1.03
C TYR A 559 5.69 10.25 -2.49
N GLN A 560 4.65 10.39 -3.30
CA GLN A 560 4.72 10.52 -4.77
C GLN A 560 4.15 11.85 -5.28
N GLY A 561 3.45 12.60 -4.43
CA GLY A 561 2.89 13.88 -4.81
C GLY A 561 3.93 14.99 -4.75
N ASP A 562 3.65 16.07 -5.48
CA ASP A 562 4.46 17.27 -5.42
C ASP A 562 4.20 18.02 -4.11
N ILE A 563 5.19 18.83 -3.70
CA ILE A 563 5.09 19.73 -2.55
C ILE A 563 5.41 21.13 -3.06
N THR A 564 4.41 21.99 -3.14
CA THR A 564 4.55 23.33 -3.74
C THR A 564 4.19 24.39 -2.71
N GLY A 565 5.17 25.24 -2.39
CA GLY A 565 5.01 26.35 -1.46
C GLY A 565 6.32 27.10 -1.30
N LEU A 566 6.85 27.59 -2.42
CA LEU A 566 8.18 28.21 -2.53
C LEU A 566 8.39 29.34 -1.50
N ASN A 567 7.35 30.06 -1.13
CA ASN A 567 7.44 31.20 -0.21
C ASN A 567 6.83 30.91 1.17
N ASN A 568 6.51 29.65 1.50
CA ASN A 568 5.85 29.35 2.78
C ASN A 568 6.25 28.02 3.42
N LEU A 569 6.48 26.96 2.65
CA LEU A 569 6.72 25.63 3.22
C LEU A 569 8.19 25.45 3.63
N ASP A 570 8.42 25.33 4.93
CA ASP A 570 9.70 24.92 5.52
C ASP A 570 9.63 23.43 5.90
N LEU A 571 10.37 22.60 5.16
CA LEU A 571 10.28 21.15 5.28
C LEU A 571 11.31 20.60 6.28
N HIS A 572 10.85 19.83 7.27
CA HIS A 572 11.72 19.21 8.28
C HIS A 572 11.53 17.70 8.34
N LEU A 573 12.63 16.97 8.22
CA LEU A 573 12.65 15.52 8.41
C LEU A 573 13.28 15.24 9.77
N ASP A 574 12.46 14.89 10.75
CA ASP A 574 12.87 14.84 12.16
C ASP A 574 13.30 13.42 12.59
N GLY A 575 12.76 12.37 11.98
CA GLY A 575 13.09 10.98 12.32
C GLY A 575 12.76 9.95 11.24
N GLY A 576 13.41 8.79 11.32
CA GLY A 576 13.11 7.65 10.48
C GLY A 576 13.53 7.85 9.01
N VAL A 577 12.79 7.28 8.07
CA VAL A 577 13.09 7.36 6.63
C VAL A 577 11.90 7.93 5.87
N THR A 578 12.13 8.99 5.13
CA THR A 578 11.16 9.56 4.19
C THR A 578 11.72 9.42 2.78
N SER A 579 10.96 8.81 1.88
CA SER A 579 11.25 8.80 0.44
C SER A 579 10.30 9.77 -0.25
N LEU A 580 10.83 10.91 -0.72
CA LEU A 580 10.09 11.89 -1.51
C LEU A 580 10.40 11.65 -2.99
N ASN A 581 9.38 11.73 -3.83
CA ASN A 581 9.52 11.62 -5.28
C ASN A 581 8.69 12.72 -5.93
N GLY A 582 9.12 13.21 -7.10
CA GLY A 582 8.42 14.27 -7.83
C GLY A 582 9.16 15.61 -7.79
N SER A 583 8.43 16.70 -7.99
CA SER A 583 8.98 18.05 -7.98
C SER A 583 8.52 18.82 -6.74
N HIS A 584 9.46 19.41 -6.03
CA HIS A 584 9.18 20.13 -4.80
C HIS A 584 9.65 21.58 -4.93
N GLN A 585 8.77 22.53 -4.62
CA GLN A 585 9.09 23.95 -4.51
C GLN A 585 8.92 24.36 -3.05
N LEU A 586 10.02 24.66 -2.37
CA LEU A 586 10.05 24.83 -0.92
C LEU A 586 10.72 26.14 -0.56
N HIS A 587 10.35 26.70 0.59
CA HIS A 587 11.16 27.75 1.18
C HIS A 587 12.54 27.18 1.56
N SER A 588 12.55 26.14 2.41
CA SER A 588 13.76 25.46 2.88
C SER A 588 13.48 23.98 3.18
N LEU A 589 14.56 23.19 3.30
CA LEU A 589 14.49 21.79 3.68
C LEU A 589 15.61 21.46 4.66
N THR A 590 15.28 20.81 5.78
CA THR A 590 16.26 20.30 6.75
C THR A 590 16.06 18.81 7.02
N ILE A 591 17.13 18.03 6.87
CA ILE A 591 17.21 16.64 7.33
C ILE A 591 17.89 16.66 8.71
N ALA A 592 17.15 16.33 9.77
CA ALA A 592 17.68 16.33 11.13
C ALA A 592 18.55 15.09 11.42
N PRO A 593 19.41 15.13 12.47
CA PRO A 593 20.13 13.96 12.92
C PRO A 593 19.18 12.81 13.29
N GLY A 594 19.45 11.60 12.77
CA GLY A 594 18.59 10.43 12.99
C GLY A 594 17.44 10.27 11.98
N ALA A 595 17.28 11.22 11.05
CA ALA A 595 16.40 11.12 9.90
C ALA A 595 17.17 10.79 8.61
N ALA A 596 16.48 10.17 7.66
CA ALA A 596 16.99 9.92 6.32
C ALA A 596 16.00 10.39 5.25
N LEU A 597 16.49 11.12 4.26
CA LEU A 597 15.78 11.48 3.05
C LEU A 597 16.27 10.61 1.89
N ALA A 598 15.32 9.92 1.26
CA ALA A 598 15.52 9.13 0.05
C ALA A 598 14.60 9.61 -1.09
N GLY A 599 14.73 8.97 -2.25
CA GLY A 599 13.82 9.10 -3.39
C GLY A 599 14.37 9.93 -4.54
N ASN A 600 13.59 10.03 -5.62
CA ASN A 600 13.99 10.72 -6.85
C ASN A 600 13.20 12.03 -6.98
N SER A 601 13.87 13.15 -6.72
CA SER A 601 13.20 14.45 -6.67
C SER A 601 14.05 15.61 -7.19
N ASP A 602 13.34 16.60 -7.72
CA ASP A 602 13.86 17.93 -7.99
C ASP A 602 13.37 18.92 -6.91
N TYR A 603 14.28 19.53 -6.17
CA TYR A 603 13.99 20.52 -5.13
C TYR A 603 14.34 21.92 -5.62
N THR A 604 13.33 22.76 -5.85
CA THR A 604 13.51 24.19 -6.10
C THR A 604 13.33 24.96 -4.81
N LEU A 605 14.35 25.71 -4.41
CA LEU A 605 14.35 26.45 -3.15
C LEU A 605 14.15 27.94 -3.36
N ASN A 606 13.55 28.58 -2.38
CA ASN A 606 13.56 30.03 -2.29
C ASN A 606 14.99 30.56 -2.17
N SER A 607 15.25 31.73 -2.76
CA SER A 607 16.55 32.43 -2.66
C SER A 607 17.05 32.68 -1.23
N LEU A 608 16.15 32.73 -0.24
CA LEU A 608 16.48 32.93 1.18
C LEU A 608 16.63 31.62 1.96
N GLY A 609 16.18 30.49 1.39
CA GLY A 609 16.25 29.19 2.03
C GLY A 609 17.37 28.31 1.50
N ARG A 610 17.55 27.16 2.15
CA ARG A 610 18.62 26.21 1.87
C ARG A 610 18.17 24.77 2.03
N PHE A 611 18.86 23.86 1.36
CA PHE A 611 18.79 22.43 1.60
C PHE A 611 19.87 22.07 2.61
N ILE A 612 19.48 21.67 3.82
CA ILE A 612 20.41 21.36 4.91
C ILE A 612 20.34 19.87 5.23
N ASN A 613 21.47 19.16 5.08
CA ASN A 613 21.60 17.76 5.44
C ASN A 613 22.41 17.59 6.74
N ASN A 614 21.73 17.37 7.87
CA ASN A 614 22.34 16.98 9.15
C ASN A 614 22.10 15.50 9.52
N GLY A 615 21.32 14.78 8.70
CA GLY A 615 21.00 13.35 8.84
C GLY A 615 21.62 12.53 7.71
N VAL A 616 20.83 11.69 7.04
CA VAL A 616 21.27 10.92 5.87
C VAL A 616 20.53 11.36 4.62
N LEU A 617 21.25 11.71 3.56
CA LEU A 617 20.70 11.92 2.23
C LEU A 617 21.14 10.77 1.32
N THR A 618 20.18 10.06 0.72
CA THR A 618 20.44 8.93 -0.19
C THR A 618 19.57 9.08 -1.43
N PRO A 619 20.10 9.61 -2.55
CA PRO A 619 19.32 9.72 -3.78
C PRO A 619 18.69 8.39 -4.20
N GLY A 620 17.49 8.45 -4.75
CA GLY A 620 16.80 7.28 -5.30
C GLY A 620 16.12 6.36 -4.28
N ASN A 621 15.62 5.23 -4.78
CA ASN A 621 15.01 4.17 -3.99
C ASN A 621 15.82 2.87 -4.20
N SER A 622 17.11 2.88 -3.87
CA SER A 622 18.21 2.28 -4.65
C SER A 622 18.79 3.34 -5.60
N LEU A 623 19.37 2.94 -6.73
CA LEU A 623 19.97 3.85 -7.70
C LEU A 623 19.01 4.97 -8.16
N GLY A 624 19.45 6.23 -8.10
CA GLY A 624 18.65 7.37 -8.51
C GLY A 624 19.34 8.73 -8.47
N ALA A 625 18.55 9.78 -8.58
CA ALA A 625 19.06 11.15 -8.63
C ALA A 625 18.22 12.12 -7.81
N ILE A 626 18.90 13.06 -7.18
CA ILE A 626 18.31 14.25 -6.56
C ILE A 626 18.93 15.50 -7.17
N THR A 627 18.09 16.46 -7.56
CA THR A 627 18.52 17.79 -7.99
C THR A 627 18.10 18.82 -6.95
N VAL A 628 19.01 19.72 -6.56
CA VAL A 628 18.73 20.87 -5.70
C VAL A 628 18.97 22.15 -6.51
N ASN A 629 17.90 22.83 -6.89
CA ASN A 629 17.93 24.17 -7.49
C ASN A 629 17.93 25.22 -6.38
N GLY A 630 19.11 25.42 -5.78
CA GLY A 630 19.36 26.34 -4.67
C GLY A 630 20.65 25.99 -3.93
N ASP A 631 20.90 26.67 -2.82
CA ASP A 631 22.06 26.41 -1.97
C ASP A 631 21.92 25.09 -1.19
N TYR A 632 23.00 24.32 -1.14
CA TYR A 632 23.11 23.07 -0.37
C TYR A 632 24.12 23.20 0.76
N GLN A 633 23.75 22.71 1.94
CA GLN A 633 24.62 22.64 3.10
C GLN A 633 24.65 21.22 3.68
N GLN A 634 25.80 20.57 3.58
CA GLN A 634 26.11 19.37 4.35
C GLN A 634 26.57 19.80 5.76
N GLY A 635 25.87 19.37 6.80
CA GLY A 635 26.27 19.62 8.18
C GLY A 635 27.30 18.63 8.71
N ASP A 636 27.92 18.94 9.85
CA ASP A 636 28.98 18.14 10.48
C ASP A 636 28.53 16.72 10.87
N SER A 637 27.26 16.56 11.26
CA SER A 637 26.66 15.25 11.56
C SER A 637 26.06 14.55 10.34
N GLY A 638 25.97 15.25 9.21
CA GLY A 638 25.28 14.76 8.04
C GLY A 638 26.11 13.75 7.25
N GLN A 639 25.41 12.88 6.55
CA GLN A 639 25.96 11.86 5.66
C GLN A 639 25.28 11.96 4.29
N LEU A 640 26.08 12.03 3.24
CA LEU A 640 25.65 11.74 1.87
C LEU A 640 25.98 10.28 1.59
N LEU A 641 24.96 9.46 1.30
CA LEU A 641 25.10 8.05 0.98
C LEU A 641 24.80 7.88 -0.51
N LEU A 642 25.77 7.35 -1.28
CA LEU A 642 25.63 7.15 -2.71
C LEU A 642 25.83 5.67 -3.07
N GLU A 643 24.81 5.08 -3.67
CA GLU A 643 24.77 3.70 -4.09
C GLU A 643 25.33 3.52 -5.52
N PHE A 644 25.86 2.34 -5.83
CA PHE A 644 26.37 2.00 -7.18
C PHE A 644 26.33 0.51 -7.49
N ASP A 645 26.33 0.14 -8.77
CA ASP A 645 26.36 -1.26 -9.19
C ASP A 645 27.64 -1.69 -9.93
N GLY A 646 27.71 -2.97 -10.29
CA GLY A 646 28.86 -3.55 -11.00
C GLY A 646 28.99 -3.10 -12.46
N ARG A 647 27.95 -2.46 -13.02
CA ARG A 647 27.91 -1.94 -14.40
C ARG A 647 28.32 -0.47 -14.49
N GLY A 648 28.38 0.22 -13.35
CA GLY A 648 28.74 1.63 -13.26
C GLY A 648 27.55 2.57 -13.13
N GLU A 649 26.33 2.04 -13.01
CA GLU A 649 25.16 2.84 -12.63
C GLU A 649 25.31 3.24 -11.15
N HIS A 650 24.97 4.48 -10.82
CA HIS A 650 25.24 5.07 -9.50
C HIS A 650 24.27 6.21 -9.18
N ASP A 651 24.21 6.56 -7.89
CA ASP A 651 23.45 7.71 -7.40
C ASP A 651 24.08 9.04 -7.76
N ARG A 652 23.23 10.04 -7.99
CA ARG A 652 23.67 11.40 -8.30
C ARG A 652 22.99 12.44 -7.43
N LEU A 653 23.77 13.39 -6.94
CA LEU A 653 23.28 14.63 -6.33
C LEU A 653 23.79 15.82 -7.15
N ALA A 654 22.87 16.55 -7.78
CA ALA A 654 23.19 17.75 -8.53
C ALA A 654 22.72 19.00 -7.77
N VAL A 655 23.60 19.97 -7.55
CA VAL A 655 23.33 21.22 -6.84
C VAL A 655 23.51 22.41 -7.79
N ASN A 656 22.41 23.03 -8.22
CA ASN A 656 22.43 24.22 -9.08
C ASN A 656 22.55 25.51 -8.23
N GLY A 657 23.52 25.54 -7.31
CA GLY A 657 23.78 26.64 -6.36
C GLY A 657 25.12 26.48 -5.64
N ASP A 658 25.31 27.18 -4.51
CA ASP A 658 26.50 27.02 -3.66
C ASP A 658 26.38 25.76 -2.79
N ALA A 659 27.37 24.88 -2.85
CA ALA A 659 27.45 23.70 -2.01
C ALA A 659 28.51 23.87 -0.91
N ARG A 660 28.07 23.82 0.35
CA ARG A 660 28.95 23.86 1.53
C ARG A 660 29.10 22.46 2.10
N LEU A 661 30.29 21.89 2.01
CA LEU A 661 30.57 20.51 2.37
C LEU A 661 31.20 20.40 3.77
N ALA A 662 30.70 19.45 4.55
CA ALA A 662 31.20 19.02 5.86
C ALA A 662 30.82 17.54 6.05
N GLY A 663 30.87 17.01 7.28
CA GLY A 663 30.32 15.67 7.58
C GLY A 663 30.95 14.54 6.78
N SER A 664 30.14 13.58 6.30
CA SER A 664 30.66 12.38 5.63
C SER A 664 30.02 12.06 4.29
N LEU A 665 30.81 11.47 3.39
CA LEU A 665 30.37 10.84 2.14
C LEU A 665 30.62 9.34 2.23
N THR A 666 29.61 8.53 1.93
CA THR A 666 29.69 7.07 2.02
C THR A 666 29.21 6.41 0.73
N PHE A 667 30.07 5.59 0.13
CA PHE A 667 29.74 4.82 -1.06
C PHE A 667 29.26 3.41 -0.70
N VAL A 668 28.13 2.98 -1.26
CA VAL A 668 27.50 1.69 -0.93
C VAL A 668 27.27 0.85 -2.20
N PRO A 669 27.96 -0.29 -2.36
CA PRO A 669 27.75 -1.15 -3.51
C PRO A 669 26.42 -1.91 -3.42
N GLN A 670 25.61 -1.82 -4.46
CA GLN A 670 24.50 -2.72 -4.72
C GLN A 670 25.00 -4.16 -4.87
N ARG A 671 24.11 -5.11 -4.56
CA ARG A 671 24.38 -6.54 -4.73
C ARG A 671 24.45 -6.85 -6.22
N ASP A 672 25.65 -6.84 -6.79
CA ASP A 672 25.89 -7.12 -8.20
C ASP A 672 27.24 -7.85 -8.43
N TRP A 673 27.55 -8.18 -9.69
CA TRP A 673 28.83 -8.73 -10.08
C TRP A 673 29.88 -7.64 -10.33
N TYR A 674 30.89 -7.60 -9.46
CA TYR A 674 32.05 -6.73 -9.63
C TYR A 674 33.21 -7.51 -10.28
N ALA A 675 33.50 -7.18 -11.53
CA ALA A 675 34.55 -7.85 -12.31
C ALA A 675 35.95 -7.69 -11.68
N THR A 676 36.86 -8.60 -12.02
CA THR A 676 38.27 -8.46 -11.58
C THR A 676 38.87 -7.19 -12.19
N GLY A 677 39.40 -6.29 -11.35
CA GLY A 677 39.91 -5.00 -11.80
C GLY A 677 38.84 -3.94 -12.02
N TRP A 678 37.60 -4.18 -11.57
CA TRP A 678 36.53 -3.19 -11.62
C TRP A 678 36.96 -1.89 -10.96
N ARG A 679 36.73 -0.80 -11.68
CA ARG A 679 37.00 0.57 -11.26
C ARG A 679 35.89 1.46 -11.80
N LEU A 680 35.55 2.47 -11.03
CA LEU A 680 34.59 3.50 -11.39
C LEU A 680 35.12 4.84 -10.92
N ASP A 681 35.29 5.77 -11.86
CA ASP A 681 35.63 7.15 -11.56
C ASP A 681 34.33 7.93 -11.32
N ALA A 682 34.29 8.68 -10.23
CA ALA A 682 33.11 9.34 -9.69
C ALA A 682 33.17 10.85 -9.90
N GLN A 683 33.00 11.26 -11.16
CA GLN A 683 33.04 12.67 -11.55
C GLN A 683 31.65 13.33 -11.60
N ASP A 684 30.59 12.53 -11.80
CA ASP A 684 29.20 12.98 -11.97
C ASP A 684 28.27 12.60 -10.80
N TRP A 685 28.84 12.12 -9.70
CA TRP A 685 28.12 11.66 -8.51
C TRP A 685 27.64 12.81 -7.64
N PHE A 686 28.44 13.87 -7.58
CA PHE A 686 28.14 15.11 -6.91
C PHE A 686 28.57 16.25 -7.82
N THR A 687 27.64 17.12 -8.21
CA THR A 687 27.94 18.30 -9.02
C THR A 687 27.39 19.54 -8.33
N SER A 688 28.10 20.67 -8.44
CA SER A 688 27.68 21.95 -7.86
C SER A 688 28.10 23.12 -8.74
N SER A 689 27.37 24.24 -8.68
CA SER A 689 27.76 25.47 -9.39
C SER A 689 28.98 26.16 -8.75
N SER A 690 29.00 26.22 -7.42
CA SER A 690 30.20 26.55 -6.62
C SER A 690 30.28 25.61 -5.42
N GLN A 691 31.51 25.39 -4.93
CA GLN A 691 31.75 24.54 -3.77
C GLN A 691 32.67 25.25 -2.76
N SER A 692 32.35 25.11 -1.47
CA SER A 692 33.23 25.47 -0.37
C SER A 692 33.24 24.37 0.70
N GLY A 693 34.36 24.23 1.41
CA GLY A 693 34.58 23.13 2.34
C GLY A 693 34.84 21.78 1.64
N GLU A 694 35.01 20.74 2.46
CA GLU A 694 35.27 19.36 2.03
C GLU A 694 34.54 18.40 2.97
N PHE A 695 34.18 17.20 2.50
CA PHE A 695 33.70 16.14 3.39
C PHE A 695 34.80 15.77 4.40
N ALA A 696 34.48 15.81 5.69
CA ALA A 696 35.43 15.48 6.76
C ALA A 696 35.84 14.00 6.74
N ALA A 697 34.98 13.11 6.24
CA ALA A 697 35.29 11.70 6.04
C ALA A 697 34.67 11.17 4.74
N VAL A 698 35.47 10.45 3.95
CA VAL A 698 35.00 9.72 2.77
C VAL A 698 35.28 8.23 2.96
N SER A 699 34.27 7.38 2.83
CA SER A 699 34.40 5.95 3.09
C SER A 699 33.55 5.09 2.17
N GLY A 700 33.82 3.78 2.15
CA GLY A 700 32.99 2.78 1.51
C GLY A 700 32.39 1.83 2.54
N LEU A 701 31.09 1.56 2.45
CA LEU A 701 30.40 0.62 3.33
C LEU A 701 30.05 -0.65 2.55
N LEU A 702 30.83 -1.71 2.77
CA LEU A 702 30.62 -3.01 2.14
C LEU A 702 30.65 -4.11 3.21
N ASN A 703 29.61 -4.93 3.23
CA ASN A 703 29.58 -6.16 4.01
C ASN A 703 29.78 -7.37 3.08
N SER A 704 31.01 -7.87 2.99
CA SER A 704 31.37 -8.97 2.09
C SER A 704 32.49 -9.86 2.67
N PRO A 705 32.37 -11.20 2.56
CA PRO A 705 33.46 -12.13 2.89
C PRO A 705 34.57 -12.20 1.83
N THR A 706 34.38 -11.69 0.62
CA THR A 706 35.28 -11.92 -0.52
C THR A 706 35.73 -10.67 -1.23
N LEU A 707 34.95 -9.59 -1.13
CA LEU A 707 35.18 -8.31 -1.76
C LEU A 707 35.64 -7.27 -0.72
N ALA A 708 36.51 -6.37 -1.15
CA ALA A 708 36.91 -5.18 -0.44
C ALA A 708 36.72 -3.97 -1.34
N LEU A 709 36.06 -2.93 -0.82
CA LEU A 709 35.89 -1.65 -1.50
C LEU A 709 37.00 -0.69 -1.07
N ALA A 710 37.75 -0.16 -2.03
CA ALA A 710 38.71 0.91 -1.80
C ALA A 710 38.22 2.19 -2.48
N VAL A 711 38.18 3.29 -1.73
CA VAL A 711 37.81 4.63 -2.19
C VAL A 711 39.05 5.51 -2.11
N GLN A 712 39.41 6.15 -3.22
CA GLN A 712 40.59 7.01 -3.32
C GLN A 712 40.21 8.36 -3.94
N PRO A 713 40.92 9.46 -3.65
CA PRO A 713 40.77 10.70 -4.41
C PRO A 713 41.05 10.48 -5.90
N GLY A 714 40.20 11.02 -6.76
CA GLY A 714 40.31 10.98 -8.22
C GLY A 714 40.92 12.27 -8.80
N GLU A 715 40.88 12.40 -10.12
CA GLU A 715 41.24 13.63 -10.82
C GLU A 715 40.11 14.66 -10.70
N GLU A 716 40.45 15.96 -10.80
CA GLU A 716 39.49 17.08 -10.79
C GLU A 716 38.56 17.14 -9.55
N GLY A 717 38.98 16.57 -8.42
CA GLY A 717 38.22 16.61 -7.16
C GLY A 717 37.15 15.53 -7.00
N GLY A 718 37.05 14.57 -7.93
CA GLY A 718 36.17 13.39 -7.80
C GLY A 718 36.77 12.26 -6.97
N TRP A 719 36.13 11.09 -6.98
CA TRP A 719 36.61 9.87 -6.29
C TRP A 719 36.83 8.72 -7.26
N ARG A 720 37.75 7.81 -6.94
CA ARG A 720 37.97 6.56 -7.67
C ARG A 720 37.64 5.39 -6.77
N LEU A 721 36.61 4.64 -7.15
CA LEU A 721 36.18 3.42 -6.47
C LEU A 721 36.85 2.23 -7.15
N SER A 722 37.34 1.28 -6.36
CA SER A 722 37.83 0.00 -6.87
C SER A 722 37.34 -1.15 -6.01
N MET A 723 36.84 -2.19 -6.66
CA MET A 723 36.36 -3.40 -6.00
C MET A 723 37.39 -4.49 -6.17
N GLN A 724 37.96 -4.96 -5.05
CA GLN A 724 39.02 -5.96 -5.05
C GLN A 724 38.50 -7.26 -4.45
N ARG A 725 38.68 -8.35 -5.18
CA ARG A 725 38.40 -9.70 -4.68
C ARG A 725 39.67 -10.31 -4.10
N ALA A 726 39.59 -10.80 -2.87
CA ALA A 726 40.74 -11.38 -2.18
C ALA A 726 41.35 -12.56 -2.97
N LYS A 727 42.67 -12.75 -2.83
CA LYS A 727 43.33 -13.95 -3.34
C LYS A 727 42.82 -15.16 -2.55
N ASN A 728 42.34 -16.19 -3.25
CA ASN A 728 41.68 -17.34 -2.64
C ASN A 728 40.34 -17.02 -1.95
N ALA A 729 39.63 -15.99 -2.45
CA ALA A 729 38.36 -15.49 -1.92
C ALA A 729 37.38 -16.60 -1.48
N TYR A 730 37.25 -17.67 -2.27
CA TYR A 730 36.32 -18.76 -1.96
C TYR A 730 37.03 -19.93 -1.27
N SER A 731 38.21 -20.34 -1.71
CA SER A 731 38.86 -21.54 -1.16
C SER A 731 39.36 -21.42 0.28
N GLN A 732 39.51 -20.21 0.80
CA GLN A 732 39.86 -19.98 2.21
C GLN A 732 38.78 -20.46 3.19
N TYR A 733 37.50 -20.46 2.78
CA TYR A 733 36.37 -20.88 3.60
C TYR A 733 36.10 -22.39 3.55
N ALA A 734 36.94 -23.18 2.88
CA ALA A 734 36.76 -24.61 2.78
C ALA A 734 37.22 -25.36 4.04
N THR A 735 36.34 -26.18 4.61
CA THR A 735 36.65 -27.01 5.79
C THR A 735 37.20 -28.40 5.46
N ASP A 736 37.18 -28.82 4.18
CA ASP A 736 37.82 -30.06 3.74
C ASP A 736 38.45 -29.96 2.34
N ARG A 737 39.14 -31.03 1.94
CA ARG A 737 39.84 -31.09 0.65
C ARG A 737 38.91 -31.01 -0.56
N ASN A 738 37.68 -31.52 -0.49
CA ASN A 738 36.73 -31.48 -1.60
C ASN A 738 36.23 -30.05 -1.79
N ALA A 739 35.76 -29.39 -0.72
CA ALA A 739 35.36 -27.99 -0.74
C ALA A 739 36.52 -27.08 -1.18
N GLN A 740 37.75 -27.36 -0.76
CA GLN A 740 38.92 -26.56 -1.15
C GLN A 740 39.19 -26.66 -2.65
N LYS A 741 38.99 -27.83 -3.28
CA LYS A 741 39.15 -28.01 -4.73
C LYS A 741 38.08 -27.25 -5.51
N VAL A 742 36.84 -27.22 -5.02
CA VAL A 742 35.75 -26.41 -5.58
C VAL A 742 36.08 -24.92 -5.46
N GLY A 743 36.48 -24.46 -4.26
CA GLY A 743 36.84 -23.07 -4.02
C GLY A 743 37.96 -22.59 -4.95
N ARG A 744 39.01 -23.41 -5.15
CA ARG A 744 40.10 -23.07 -6.08
C ARG A 744 39.67 -23.06 -7.55
N ALA A 745 38.60 -23.79 -7.90
CA ALA A 745 38.02 -23.68 -9.23
C ALA A 745 37.27 -22.35 -9.36
N LEU A 746 36.48 -21.95 -8.36
CA LEU A 746 35.82 -20.64 -8.32
C LEU A 746 36.84 -19.49 -8.34
N ASP A 747 37.90 -19.56 -7.53
CA ASP A 747 38.98 -18.55 -7.53
C ASP A 747 39.59 -18.34 -8.92
N ARG A 748 39.75 -19.41 -9.71
CA ARG A 748 40.26 -19.34 -11.10
C ARG A 748 39.20 -18.82 -12.08
N ILE A 749 37.95 -19.23 -11.91
CA ILE A 749 36.85 -18.86 -12.79
C ILE A 749 36.52 -17.38 -12.66
N ALA A 750 36.62 -16.79 -11.46
CA ALA A 750 36.30 -15.39 -11.20
C ALA A 750 37.03 -14.40 -12.13
N LEU A 751 38.21 -14.77 -12.64
CA LEU A 751 39.00 -13.98 -13.59
C LEU A 751 38.39 -13.93 -15.01
N ALA A 752 37.55 -14.90 -15.37
CA ALA A 752 36.96 -15.04 -16.71
C ALA A 752 35.45 -15.33 -16.62
N ALA A 753 34.80 -14.93 -15.53
CA ALA A 753 33.39 -15.16 -15.27
C ALA A 753 32.52 -14.36 -16.25
N ARG A 754 31.64 -15.07 -16.96
CA ARG A 754 30.63 -14.51 -17.86
C ARG A 754 29.27 -14.49 -17.17
N HIS A 755 28.29 -13.87 -17.82
CA HIS A 755 26.93 -13.67 -17.30
C HIS A 755 26.24 -14.95 -16.78
N ASP A 756 26.59 -16.13 -17.30
CA ASP A 756 26.03 -17.41 -16.88
C ASP A 756 26.33 -17.78 -15.42
N ILE A 757 27.49 -17.38 -14.85
CA ILE A 757 27.91 -17.73 -13.48
C ILE A 757 27.85 -16.56 -12.49
N GLN A 758 27.70 -15.33 -12.99
CA GLN A 758 27.65 -14.11 -12.18
C GLN A 758 26.59 -14.16 -11.05
N PRO A 759 25.38 -14.72 -11.23
CA PRO A 759 24.41 -14.81 -10.12
C PRO A 759 24.90 -15.64 -8.93
N LEU A 760 25.68 -16.70 -9.18
CA LEU A 760 26.29 -17.50 -8.11
C LEU A 760 27.36 -16.68 -7.39
N TYR A 761 28.21 -15.96 -8.13
CA TYR A 761 29.23 -15.11 -7.52
C TYR A 761 28.64 -13.97 -6.72
N ARG A 762 27.63 -13.25 -7.24
CA ARG A 762 26.91 -12.21 -6.51
C ARG A 762 26.38 -12.73 -5.17
N ALA A 763 25.78 -13.91 -5.17
CA ALA A 763 25.25 -14.52 -3.95
C ALA A 763 26.34 -14.93 -2.95
N LEU A 764 27.51 -15.37 -3.43
CA LEU A 764 28.68 -15.67 -2.58
C LEU A 764 29.35 -14.39 -2.06
N ASP A 765 29.53 -13.40 -2.94
CA ASP A 765 30.24 -12.15 -2.66
C ASP A 765 29.46 -11.28 -1.66
N PHE A 766 28.13 -11.32 -1.66
CA PHE A 766 27.27 -10.61 -0.70
C PHE A 766 26.64 -11.56 0.33
N SER A 767 27.35 -12.65 0.68
CA SER A 767 26.95 -13.57 1.75
C SER A 767 27.46 -13.11 3.12
N ALA A 768 27.25 -13.91 4.17
CA ALA A 768 27.71 -13.58 5.52
C ALA A 768 29.23 -13.33 5.57
N ALA A 769 29.65 -12.25 6.24
CA ALA A 769 31.04 -11.81 6.30
C ALA A 769 32.01 -12.84 6.88
N ASP A 770 31.52 -13.76 7.71
CA ASP A 770 32.32 -14.86 8.28
C ASP A 770 32.59 -15.99 7.26
N GLY A 771 31.97 -15.95 6.08
CA GLY A 771 32.09 -16.94 5.02
C GLY A 771 31.42 -18.28 5.30
N SER A 772 30.64 -18.41 6.37
CA SER A 772 29.91 -19.64 6.74
C SER A 772 28.98 -20.13 5.62
N GLN A 773 28.34 -19.19 4.91
CA GLN A 773 27.50 -19.50 3.76
C GLN A 773 28.30 -19.98 2.54
N ILE A 774 29.51 -19.44 2.33
CA ILE A 774 30.43 -19.92 1.29
C ILE A 774 30.87 -21.34 1.61
N GLU A 775 31.26 -21.63 2.85
CA GLU A 775 31.63 -22.98 3.29
C GLU A 775 30.55 -24.00 2.88
N HIS A 776 29.29 -23.74 3.26
CA HIS A 776 28.17 -24.63 2.95
C HIS A 776 27.95 -24.77 1.44
N ALA A 777 28.05 -23.68 0.68
CA ALA A 777 27.90 -23.67 -0.77
C ALA A 777 28.99 -24.50 -1.47
N LEU A 778 30.24 -24.45 -1.01
CA LEU A 778 31.35 -25.22 -1.60
C LEU A 778 31.11 -26.73 -1.55
N HIS A 779 30.54 -27.23 -0.44
CA HIS A 779 30.17 -28.64 -0.34
C HIS A 779 29.02 -29.01 -1.29
N GLN A 780 28.00 -28.15 -1.39
CA GLN A 780 26.89 -28.35 -2.32
C GLN A 780 27.35 -28.34 -3.78
N LEU A 781 28.32 -27.50 -4.14
CA LEU A 781 28.90 -27.36 -5.48
C LEU A 781 29.84 -28.53 -5.85
N SER A 782 30.20 -29.39 -4.89
CA SER A 782 31.05 -30.56 -5.10
C SER A 782 30.30 -31.71 -5.80
N PRO A 783 30.97 -32.51 -6.66
CA PRO A 783 30.40 -33.75 -7.19
C PRO A 783 30.37 -34.90 -6.17
N ALA A 784 30.62 -34.64 -4.87
CA ALA A 784 30.73 -35.67 -3.85
C ALA A 784 29.48 -36.56 -3.74
N ALA A 785 28.28 -36.04 -4.04
CA ALA A 785 27.07 -36.86 -4.02
C ALA A 785 27.11 -38.04 -5.00
N TYR A 786 27.79 -37.92 -6.14
CA TYR A 786 27.91 -39.01 -7.12
C TYR A 786 28.77 -40.18 -6.62
N GLY A 787 29.69 -39.94 -5.68
CA GLY A 787 30.48 -41.01 -5.07
C GLY A 787 29.63 -41.96 -4.23
N SER A 788 28.57 -41.45 -3.60
CA SER A 788 27.64 -42.28 -2.81
C SER A 788 26.88 -43.30 -3.67
N LEU A 789 26.62 -42.98 -4.94
CA LEU A 789 25.95 -43.90 -5.86
C LEU A 789 26.85 -45.04 -6.32
N PHE A 790 28.14 -44.82 -6.50
CA PHE A 790 29.07 -45.93 -6.73
C PHE A 790 29.13 -46.89 -5.54
N ALA A 791 29.11 -46.35 -4.32
CA ALA A 791 29.05 -47.17 -3.12
C ALA A 791 27.74 -47.96 -3.02
N SER A 792 26.62 -47.33 -3.41
CA SER A 792 25.32 -47.97 -3.55
C SER A 792 25.35 -49.15 -4.50
N SER A 793 25.77 -48.93 -5.75
CA SER A 793 25.83 -50.00 -6.74
C SER A 793 26.76 -51.13 -6.30
N LEU A 794 27.93 -50.81 -5.74
CA LEU A 794 28.85 -51.80 -5.20
C LEU A 794 28.24 -52.63 -4.05
N TYR A 795 27.44 -52.01 -3.17
CA TYR A 795 26.74 -52.71 -2.10
C TYR A 795 25.69 -53.69 -2.64
N ARG A 796 24.91 -53.30 -3.67
CA ARG A 796 23.96 -54.18 -4.35
C ARG A 796 24.63 -55.43 -4.89
N GLU A 797 25.75 -55.25 -5.58
CA GLU A 797 26.53 -56.34 -6.12
C GLU A 797 26.99 -57.28 -5.00
N ARG A 798 27.49 -56.74 -3.89
CA ARG A 798 27.89 -57.56 -2.74
C ARG A 798 26.70 -58.35 -2.19
N GLN A 799 25.55 -57.71 -2.00
CA GLN A 799 24.33 -58.35 -1.51
C GLN A 799 23.89 -59.50 -2.42
N LEU A 800 23.86 -59.28 -3.74
CA LEU A 800 23.51 -60.31 -4.73
C LEU A 800 24.52 -61.47 -4.74
N THR A 801 25.82 -61.19 -4.63
CA THR A 801 26.85 -62.24 -4.62
C THR A 801 26.67 -63.14 -3.40
N GLN A 802 26.38 -62.55 -2.24
CA GLN A 802 26.11 -63.28 -1.02
C GLN A 802 24.81 -64.09 -1.11
N LEU A 803 23.76 -63.52 -1.69
CA LEU A 803 22.45 -64.13 -1.85
C LEU A 803 22.49 -65.37 -2.76
N VAL A 804 23.26 -65.31 -3.86
CA VAL A 804 23.42 -66.40 -4.83
C VAL A 804 24.39 -67.48 -4.33
N ASN A 805 25.43 -67.09 -3.58
CA ASN A 805 26.38 -68.06 -3.01
C ASN A 805 25.80 -68.90 -1.86
N ALA A 806 24.75 -68.44 -1.19
CA ALA A 806 24.10 -69.19 -0.13
C ALA A 806 23.47 -70.49 -0.69
N PRO A 807 23.93 -71.69 -0.27
CA PRO A 807 23.43 -72.97 -0.76
C PRO A 807 22.02 -73.25 -0.25
N TRP A 808 21.21 -73.92 -1.07
CA TRP A 808 19.95 -74.53 -0.62
C TRP A 808 20.25 -75.86 0.05
N ILE A 809 19.83 -76.04 1.30
CA ILE A 809 20.02 -77.31 2.02
C ILE A 809 18.75 -78.13 1.81
N SER A 810 18.79 -79.08 0.87
CA SER A 810 17.72 -80.06 0.64
C SER A 810 18.25 -81.46 0.96
N ASN A 811 17.59 -82.15 1.89
CA ASN A 811 18.01 -83.48 2.36
C ASN A 811 17.37 -84.64 1.56
N SER A 812 16.95 -84.43 0.30
CA SER A 812 16.48 -85.55 -0.54
C SER A 812 17.66 -86.27 -1.22
N PRO A 813 17.95 -87.55 -0.89
CA PRO A 813 19.20 -88.22 -1.31
C PRO A 813 19.27 -88.61 -2.80
N GLN A 814 18.16 -88.59 -3.54
CA GLN A 814 18.10 -88.96 -4.96
C GLN A 814 16.91 -88.27 -5.63
N ALA A 815 17.11 -87.31 -6.55
CA ALA A 815 16.11 -86.95 -7.57
C ALA A 815 16.70 -85.99 -8.62
N GLU A 816 16.57 -86.37 -9.88
CA GLU A 816 16.80 -85.55 -11.06
C GLU A 816 15.77 -84.40 -11.15
N GLY A 817 16.11 -83.27 -11.79
CA GLY A 817 15.20 -82.14 -12.02
C GLY A 817 15.84 -80.75 -11.88
N TRP A 818 15.10 -79.71 -12.23
CA TRP A 818 15.52 -78.31 -12.02
C TRP A 818 15.02 -77.80 -10.66
N HIS A 819 15.86 -77.02 -9.98
CA HIS A 819 15.49 -76.30 -8.77
C HIS A 819 15.35 -74.82 -9.10
N GLY A 820 14.11 -74.34 -9.17
CA GLY A 820 13.80 -72.93 -9.29
C GLY A 820 13.89 -72.24 -7.94
N PHE A 821 14.33 -70.98 -7.94
CA PHE A 821 14.27 -70.15 -6.75
C PHE A 821 13.86 -68.71 -7.02
N ALA A 822 13.29 -68.10 -6.00
CA ALA A 822 13.00 -66.68 -5.90
C ALA A 822 13.43 -66.16 -4.51
N LYS A 823 14.23 -65.10 -4.49
CA LYS A 823 14.79 -64.48 -3.29
C LYS A 823 14.56 -62.96 -3.30
N PRO A 824 13.40 -62.45 -2.82
CA PRO A 824 13.28 -61.04 -2.48
C PRO A 824 14.27 -60.65 -1.38
N PHE A 825 14.93 -59.52 -1.54
CA PHE A 825 15.91 -59.00 -0.60
C PHE A 825 15.70 -57.52 -0.33
N GLY A 826 16.17 -57.05 0.83
CA GLY A 826 16.13 -55.67 1.24
C GLY A 826 17.26 -55.36 2.21
N GLY A 827 17.70 -54.12 2.25
CA GLY A 827 18.79 -53.72 3.15
C GLY A 827 18.91 -52.21 3.30
N SER A 828 19.63 -51.82 4.36
CA SER A 828 19.98 -50.44 4.61
C SER A 828 21.46 -50.31 4.93
N TYR A 829 22.00 -49.16 4.57
CA TYR A 829 23.41 -48.84 4.70
C TYR A 829 23.52 -47.39 5.18
N GLN A 830 24.39 -47.15 6.17
CA GLN A 830 24.69 -45.80 6.64
C GLN A 830 26.19 -45.56 6.74
N GLN A 831 26.63 -44.41 6.23
CA GLN A 831 27.98 -43.89 6.40
C GLN A 831 27.96 -42.48 7.00
N GLN A 832 28.74 -42.27 8.06
CA GLN A 832 28.92 -40.95 8.68
C GLN A 832 29.95 -40.10 7.91
N ARG A 833 29.86 -38.77 8.07
CA ARG A 833 30.82 -37.81 7.51
C ARG A 833 32.12 -37.87 8.30
N GLN A 834 33.26 -37.97 7.62
CA GLN A 834 34.59 -38.00 8.25
C GLN A 834 35.68 -37.64 7.24
N ASP A 835 36.63 -36.78 7.61
CA ASP A 835 37.86 -36.45 6.85
C ASP A 835 37.67 -36.29 5.33
N GLY A 836 36.78 -35.37 4.93
CA GLY A 836 36.54 -35.05 3.51
C GLY A 836 35.76 -36.13 2.74
N ARG A 837 34.96 -36.95 3.44
CA ARG A 837 34.02 -37.92 2.84
C ARG A 837 32.59 -37.47 3.07
N ALA A 838 31.76 -37.51 2.03
CA ALA A 838 30.33 -37.26 2.18
C ALA A 838 29.67 -38.36 3.04
N GLY A 839 28.79 -37.95 3.96
CA GLY A 839 27.92 -38.87 4.68
C GLY A 839 26.68 -39.18 3.84
N TYR A 840 26.16 -40.40 3.91
CA TYR A 840 24.96 -40.79 3.18
C TYR A 840 24.21 -41.95 3.85
N GLN A 841 22.94 -42.08 3.49
CA GLN A 841 22.09 -43.20 3.84
C GLN A 841 21.53 -43.81 2.55
N LEU A 842 21.48 -45.13 2.53
CA LEU A 842 21.09 -45.93 1.39
C LEU A 842 20.07 -46.97 1.82
N SER A 843 19.02 -47.14 1.02
CA SER A 843 18.09 -48.26 1.10
C SER A 843 18.11 -49.02 -0.22
N SER A 844 18.18 -50.35 -0.16
CA SER A 844 18.12 -51.22 -1.32
C SER A 844 17.03 -52.26 -1.15
N TYR A 845 16.33 -52.59 -2.23
CA TYR A 845 15.45 -53.76 -2.29
C TYR A 845 15.43 -54.33 -3.69
N GLY A 846 15.08 -55.60 -3.81
CA GLY A 846 15.08 -56.27 -5.10
C GLY A 846 14.65 -57.72 -5.01
N MET A 847 14.82 -58.42 -6.11
CA MET A 847 14.50 -59.83 -6.23
C MET A 847 15.54 -60.51 -7.11
N ALA A 848 16.08 -61.63 -6.63
CA ALA A 848 16.87 -62.54 -7.43
C ALA A 848 16.05 -63.80 -7.74
N ILE A 849 16.00 -64.20 -9.01
CA ILE A 849 15.37 -65.43 -9.46
C ILE A 849 16.40 -66.28 -10.19
N GLY A 850 16.26 -67.59 -10.13
CA GLY A 850 17.16 -68.46 -10.86
C GLY A 850 16.70 -69.89 -10.89
N ALA A 851 17.45 -70.70 -11.64
CA ALA A 851 17.25 -72.13 -11.72
C ALA A 851 18.62 -72.82 -11.71
N GLU A 852 18.73 -73.90 -10.95
CA GLU A 852 19.93 -74.72 -10.87
C GLU A 852 19.63 -76.20 -11.02
N LYS A 853 20.54 -76.95 -11.65
CA LYS A 853 20.41 -78.38 -11.92
C LYS A 853 21.70 -79.10 -11.57
N ARG A 854 21.57 -80.26 -10.91
CA ARG A 854 22.69 -81.18 -10.66
C ARG A 854 23.13 -81.83 -11.96
N SER A 855 24.43 -81.90 -12.22
CA SER A 855 24.95 -82.50 -13.44
C SER A 855 24.68 -84.01 -13.46
N GLU A 856 24.15 -84.51 -14.58
CA GLU A 856 23.87 -85.94 -14.77
C GLU A 856 25.17 -86.75 -14.92
N HIS A 857 26.22 -86.14 -15.48
CA HIS A 857 27.51 -86.77 -15.72
C HIS A 857 28.48 -86.63 -14.53
N TYR A 858 28.48 -85.47 -13.86
CA TYR A 858 29.31 -85.19 -12.69
C TYR A 858 28.43 -84.87 -11.48
N ARG A 859 27.93 -85.91 -10.79
CA ARG A 859 26.87 -85.80 -9.77
C ARG A 859 27.18 -84.91 -8.56
N ASP A 860 28.44 -84.56 -8.36
CA ASP A 860 28.92 -83.66 -7.30
C ASP A 860 28.80 -82.17 -7.69
N TRP A 861 28.48 -81.87 -8.95
CA TRP A 861 28.39 -80.52 -9.49
C TRP A 861 26.95 -80.06 -9.70
N ILE A 862 26.68 -78.80 -9.39
CA ILE A 862 25.44 -78.08 -9.66
C ILE A 862 25.76 -76.86 -10.52
N TRP A 863 25.01 -76.66 -11.59
CA TRP A 863 25.13 -75.48 -12.46
C TRP A 863 23.79 -74.76 -12.52
N GLY A 864 23.80 -73.44 -12.61
CA GLY A 864 22.59 -72.66 -12.67
C GLY A 864 22.75 -71.31 -13.35
N LEU A 865 21.60 -70.71 -13.63
CA LEU A 865 21.45 -69.36 -14.13
C LEU A 865 20.66 -68.54 -13.11
N HIS A 866 20.92 -67.24 -13.04
CA HIS A 866 20.11 -66.32 -12.25
C HIS A 866 19.96 -64.97 -12.95
N ALA A 867 18.87 -64.30 -12.65
CA ALA A 867 18.62 -62.91 -12.98
C ALA A 867 18.26 -62.15 -11.70
N ALA A 868 18.63 -60.88 -11.62
CA ALA A 868 18.28 -60.03 -10.49
C ALA A 868 17.80 -58.67 -10.95
N VAL A 869 16.76 -58.15 -10.27
CA VAL A 869 16.35 -56.75 -10.37
C VAL A 869 16.53 -56.09 -9.02
N GLY A 870 17.10 -54.89 -9.00
CA GLY A 870 17.32 -54.14 -7.76
C GLY A 870 17.04 -52.65 -7.93
N HIS A 871 16.37 -52.08 -6.94
CA HIS A 871 16.22 -50.65 -6.76
C HIS A 871 17.05 -50.19 -5.57
N GLN A 872 17.64 -49.00 -5.69
CA GLN A 872 18.36 -48.35 -4.61
C GLN A 872 18.02 -46.87 -4.56
N SER A 873 17.86 -46.34 -3.34
CA SER A 873 17.71 -44.92 -3.08
C SER A 873 18.80 -44.46 -2.12
N THR A 874 19.55 -43.44 -2.52
CA THR A 874 20.65 -42.87 -1.75
C THR A 874 20.36 -41.40 -1.46
N THR A 875 20.44 -41.00 -0.20
CA THR A 875 20.35 -39.59 0.22
C THR A 875 21.65 -39.20 0.90
N THR A 876 22.32 -38.16 0.40
CA THR A 876 23.50 -37.62 1.06
C THR A 876 23.06 -36.73 2.22
N LYS A 877 23.80 -36.79 3.33
CA LYS A 877 23.59 -35.92 4.48
C LYS A 877 24.01 -34.49 4.11
N ALA A 878 23.51 -33.51 4.88
CA ALA A 878 23.97 -32.13 4.75
C ALA A 878 25.49 -32.04 5.01
N PRO A 879 26.20 -31.10 4.36
CA PRO A 879 25.70 -30.02 3.49
C PRO A 879 25.44 -30.37 2.01
N GLU A 880 25.83 -31.55 1.50
CA GLU A 880 25.82 -31.89 0.06
C GLU A 880 24.42 -31.99 -0.59
N ASN A 881 23.37 -32.27 0.18
CA ASN A 881 21.95 -32.22 -0.22
C ASN A 881 21.60 -32.86 -1.59
N GLY A 882 22.16 -34.04 -1.86
CA GLY A 882 21.92 -34.87 -3.04
C GLY A 882 20.97 -36.04 -2.76
N ARG A 883 20.13 -36.37 -3.74
CA ARG A 883 19.30 -37.58 -3.77
C ARG A 883 19.51 -38.31 -5.06
N GLY A 884 19.93 -39.57 -4.97
CA GLY A 884 20.14 -40.42 -6.13
C GLY A 884 19.33 -41.71 -6.07
N LYS A 885 19.08 -42.29 -7.24
CA LYS A 885 18.38 -43.56 -7.41
C LYS A 885 19.11 -44.40 -8.44
N THR A 886 19.18 -45.71 -8.23
CA THR A 886 19.65 -46.67 -9.25
C THR A 886 18.63 -47.80 -9.39
N ASN A 887 18.32 -48.13 -10.64
CA ASN A 887 17.56 -49.33 -10.99
C ASN A 887 18.44 -50.19 -11.86
N ALA A 888 18.57 -51.47 -11.55
CA ALA A 888 19.51 -52.29 -12.26
C ALA A 888 19.01 -53.72 -12.45
N PHE A 889 19.45 -54.31 -13.55
CA PHE A 889 19.14 -55.67 -13.98
C PHE A 889 20.45 -56.42 -14.21
N ASP A 890 20.60 -57.57 -13.57
CA ASP A 890 21.78 -58.43 -13.71
C ASP A 890 21.38 -59.80 -14.25
N LEU A 891 22.27 -60.38 -15.05
CA LEU A 891 22.19 -61.75 -15.53
C LEU A 891 23.50 -62.47 -15.15
N GLY A 892 23.40 -63.66 -14.59
CA GLY A 892 24.57 -64.40 -14.14
C GLY A 892 24.42 -65.92 -14.22
N ILE A 893 25.56 -66.55 -14.07
CA ILE A 893 25.72 -68.00 -13.99
C ILE A 893 26.29 -68.36 -12.61
N GLN A 894 25.92 -69.51 -12.07
CA GLN A 894 26.44 -70.02 -10.80
C GLN A 894 26.79 -71.50 -10.90
N THR A 895 27.76 -71.92 -10.10
CA THR A 895 28.20 -73.30 -9.97
C THR A 895 28.54 -73.65 -8.53
N ARG A 896 28.30 -74.90 -8.15
CA ARG A 896 28.66 -75.44 -6.84
C ARG A 896 29.20 -76.86 -6.99
N TYR A 897 30.13 -77.22 -6.13
CA TYR A 897 30.69 -78.56 -6.02
C TYR A 897 30.64 -79.01 -4.56
N ALA A 898 30.10 -80.20 -4.31
CA ALA A 898 30.19 -80.90 -3.03
C ALA A 898 29.99 -82.40 -3.28
N ALA A 899 31.01 -83.21 -2.99
CA ALA A 899 30.91 -84.68 -3.10
C ALA A 899 30.04 -85.29 -1.99
N ASP A 900 30.10 -84.69 -0.79
CA ASP A 900 29.24 -85.00 0.34
C ASP A 900 28.66 -83.69 0.89
N GLU A 901 27.34 -83.67 1.07
CA GLU A 901 26.62 -82.48 1.54
C GLU A 901 26.86 -82.18 3.02
N GLN A 902 27.33 -83.14 3.82
CA GLN A 902 27.58 -82.98 5.26
C GLN A 902 29.09 -82.95 5.62
N ALA A 903 29.98 -83.49 4.78
CA ALA A 903 31.41 -83.53 5.05
C ALA A 903 32.29 -83.25 3.81
N GLY A 904 33.53 -82.80 4.02
CA GLY A 904 34.53 -82.67 2.98
C GLY A 904 34.58 -81.32 2.25
N LEU A 905 35.30 -81.28 1.12
CA LEU A 905 35.52 -80.07 0.33
C LEU A 905 34.23 -79.64 -0.37
N TYR A 906 33.89 -78.35 -0.25
CA TYR A 906 32.87 -77.73 -1.09
C TYR A 906 33.41 -76.48 -1.77
N LEU A 907 33.00 -76.24 -3.01
CA LEU A 907 33.35 -75.06 -3.79
C LEU A 907 32.08 -74.38 -4.31
N PHE A 908 32.14 -73.07 -4.51
CA PHE A 908 31.11 -72.29 -5.16
C PHE A 908 31.72 -71.20 -6.03
N GLY A 909 31.02 -70.85 -7.10
CA GLY A 909 31.40 -69.74 -7.95
C GLY A 909 30.20 -69.14 -8.65
N ASN A 910 30.26 -67.84 -8.92
CA ASN A 910 29.29 -67.17 -9.78
C ASN A 910 29.94 -66.03 -10.55
N GLY A 911 29.38 -65.73 -11.72
CA GLY A 911 29.74 -64.57 -12.52
C GLY A 911 28.48 -63.91 -13.06
N ARG A 912 28.42 -62.57 -13.02
CA ARG A 912 27.28 -61.81 -13.53
C ARG A 912 27.69 -60.50 -14.19
N LEU A 913 26.84 -60.05 -15.10
CA LEU A 913 26.90 -58.75 -15.77
C LEU A 913 25.57 -58.02 -15.57
N GLY A 914 25.64 -56.72 -15.37
CA GLY A 914 24.48 -55.89 -15.08
C GLY A 914 24.47 -54.58 -15.84
N ILE A 915 23.27 -54.07 -16.09
CA ILE A 915 23.02 -52.73 -16.60
C ILE A 915 22.26 -51.93 -15.55
N GLU A 916 22.70 -50.70 -15.27
CA GLU A 916 22.09 -49.83 -14.27
C GLU A 916 21.64 -48.51 -14.87
N LYS A 917 20.38 -48.12 -14.65
CA LYS A 917 19.90 -46.76 -14.88
C LYS A 917 20.03 -45.97 -13.58
N GLY A 918 20.88 -44.96 -13.58
CA GLY A 918 21.11 -44.08 -12.45
C GLY A 918 20.54 -42.69 -12.67
N GLU A 919 20.02 -42.09 -11.60
CA GLU A 919 19.53 -40.72 -11.55
C GLU A 919 20.09 -40.01 -10.32
N MET A 920 20.42 -38.72 -10.46
CA MET A 920 20.90 -37.87 -9.37
C MET A 920 20.20 -36.52 -9.43
N ARG A 921 19.72 -36.05 -8.28
CA ARG A 921 19.26 -34.68 -8.07
C ARG A 921 20.09 -34.02 -6.98
N ARG A 922 20.67 -32.84 -7.27
CA ARG A 922 21.49 -32.05 -6.34
C ARG A 922 20.88 -30.66 -6.16
N GLN A 923 20.82 -30.18 -4.93
CA GLN A 923 20.26 -28.86 -4.60
C GLN A 923 21.34 -27.95 -4.05
N ILE A 924 21.34 -26.70 -4.52
CA ILE A 924 22.27 -25.66 -4.10
C ILE A 924 21.47 -24.47 -3.59
N GLY A 925 21.88 -23.92 -2.44
CA GLY A 925 21.29 -22.74 -1.86
C GLY A 925 22.32 -21.92 -1.09
N VAL A 926 22.54 -20.69 -1.53
CA VAL A 926 23.38 -19.69 -0.86
C VAL A 926 22.76 -18.32 -1.03
N SER A 927 22.49 -17.62 0.08
CA SER A 927 21.75 -16.35 0.07
C SER A 927 20.46 -16.41 -0.78
N ASP A 928 20.32 -15.55 -1.79
CA ASP A 928 19.23 -15.49 -2.77
C ASP A 928 19.38 -16.49 -3.94
N TYR A 929 20.54 -17.12 -4.12
CA TYR A 929 20.78 -18.09 -5.19
C TYR A 929 20.25 -19.48 -4.83
N ARG A 930 19.35 -20.01 -5.67
CA ARG A 930 18.79 -21.37 -5.56
C ARG A 930 18.91 -22.10 -6.89
N ALA A 931 19.43 -23.32 -6.88
CA ALA A 931 19.50 -24.17 -8.07
C ALA A 931 19.22 -25.64 -7.76
N SER A 932 18.55 -26.32 -8.70
CA SER A 932 18.33 -27.75 -8.68
C SER A 932 18.91 -28.35 -9.95
N HIS A 933 19.78 -29.35 -9.79
CA HIS A 933 20.42 -30.05 -10.89
C HIS A 933 19.95 -31.48 -10.97
N ASN A 934 19.74 -31.98 -12.19
CA ASN A 934 19.38 -33.37 -12.43
C ASN A 934 20.35 -34.01 -13.44
N ALA A 935 20.71 -35.26 -13.21
CA ALA A 935 21.48 -36.08 -14.14
C ALA A 935 20.87 -37.48 -14.23
N SER A 936 20.88 -38.07 -15.42
CA SER A 936 20.52 -39.47 -15.65
C SER A 936 21.56 -40.14 -16.54
N TRP A 937 21.87 -41.41 -16.28
CA TRP A 937 22.81 -42.19 -17.07
C TRP A 937 22.44 -43.67 -17.10
N THR A 938 23.05 -44.39 -18.03
CA THR A 938 23.06 -45.85 -18.06
C THR A 938 24.50 -46.32 -17.86
N GLY A 939 24.75 -47.05 -16.78
CA GLY A 939 26.03 -47.64 -16.40
C GLY A 939 26.03 -49.16 -16.54
N TRP A 940 27.19 -49.76 -16.29
CA TRP A 940 27.39 -51.20 -16.34
C TRP A 940 28.03 -51.69 -15.04
N SER A 941 27.60 -52.87 -14.57
CA SER A 941 28.24 -53.57 -13.47
C SER A 941 28.68 -54.97 -13.90
N GLY A 942 29.68 -55.51 -13.23
CA GLY A 942 30.11 -56.88 -13.40
C GLY A 942 30.68 -57.42 -12.09
N ALA A 943 30.37 -58.66 -11.77
CA ALA A 943 30.89 -59.31 -10.57
C ALA A 943 31.30 -60.75 -10.87
N LEU A 944 32.42 -61.15 -10.26
CA LEU A 944 32.96 -62.49 -10.32
C LEU A 944 33.32 -62.93 -8.89
N SER A 945 32.83 -64.10 -8.49
CA SER A 945 33.02 -64.65 -7.15
C SER A 945 33.45 -66.10 -7.26
N ALA A 946 34.46 -66.48 -6.48
CA ALA A 946 34.85 -67.86 -6.28
C ALA A 946 35.20 -68.09 -4.81
N GLY A 947 34.82 -69.24 -4.27
CA GLY A 947 35.10 -69.59 -2.89
C GLY A 947 34.83 -71.05 -2.60
N GLY A 948 35.06 -71.42 -1.36
CA GLY A 948 34.89 -72.78 -0.90
C GLY A 948 35.31 -72.93 0.55
N GLY A 949 35.19 -74.15 1.06
CA GLY A 949 35.54 -74.48 2.42
C GLY A 949 35.62 -75.98 2.62
N TYR A 950 35.87 -76.39 3.86
CA TYR A 950 35.92 -77.79 4.24
C TYR A 950 34.95 -78.04 5.39
N ARG A 951 33.99 -78.95 5.21
CA ARG A 951 32.97 -79.29 6.22
C ARG A 951 33.47 -80.44 7.09
N LEU A 952 33.48 -80.22 8.40
CA LEU A 952 33.72 -81.26 9.40
C LEU A 952 32.37 -81.64 10.00
N ALA A 953 31.85 -82.82 9.63
CA ALA A 953 30.67 -83.39 10.26
C ALA A 953 31.01 -83.77 11.70
N LEU A 954 30.45 -83.05 12.68
CA LEU A 954 30.66 -83.33 14.11
C LEU A 954 29.67 -84.37 14.62
N ASN A 955 28.49 -84.43 14.00
CA ASN A 955 27.48 -85.49 14.14
C ASN A 955 26.50 -85.41 12.95
N ASP A 956 25.51 -86.30 12.92
CA ASP A 956 24.50 -86.39 11.85
C ASP A 956 23.63 -85.13 11.65
N ARG A 957 23.75 -84.13 12.53
CA ARG A 957 22.93 -82.91 12.55
C ARG A 957 23.74 -81.62 12.51
N PHE A 958 25.06 -81.66 12.70
CA PHE A 958 25.87 -80.47 12.81
C PHE A 958 27.20 -80.63 12.07
N ASP A 959 27.43 -79.71 11.13
CA ASP A 959 28.72 -79.53 10.48
C ASP A 959 29.25 -78.13 10.69
N PHE A 960 30.58 -78.04 10.73
CA PHE A 960 31.29 -76.77 10.90
C PHE A 960 32.59 -76.79 10.10
N GLY A 961 33.06 -75.63 9.66
CA GLY A 961 34.41 -75.54 9.13
C GLY A 961 34.80 -74.18 8.55
N PRO A 962 36.05 -74.07 8.07
CA PRO A 962 36.56 -72.85 7.48
C PRO A 962 35.93 -72.59 6.11
N VAL A 963 35.77 -71.30 5.79
CA VAL A 963 35.29 -70.81 4.49
C VAL A 963 36.18 -69.67 4.00
N ALA A 964 36.56 -69.72 2.74
CA ALA A 964 37.31 -68.68 2.05
C ALA A 964 36.62 -68.29 0.75
N ALA A 965 36.64 -67.00 0.40
CA ALA A 965 36.12 -66.52 -0.87
C ALA A 965 36.88 -65.29 -1.37
N LEU A 966 36.88 -65.10 -2.68
CA LEU A 966 37.40 -63.94 -3.37
C LEU A 966 36.33 -63.40 -4.32
N ASN A 967 36.05 -62.11 -4.22
CA ASN A 967 35.01 -61.43 -4.98
C ASN A 967 35.60 -60.22 -5.70
N TYR A 968 35.51 -60.19 -7.01
CA TYR A 968 35.80 -59.03 -7.83
C TYR A 968 34.50 -58.37 -8.28
N THR A 969 34.42 -57.04 -8.22
CA THR A 969 33.26 -56.27 -8.70
C THR A 969 33.73 -54.98 -9.35
N ARG A 970 33.19 -54.68 -10.52
CA ARG A 970 33.41 -53.43 -11.25
C ARG A 970 32.07 -52.75 -11.50
N VAL A 971 31.99 -51.45 -11.23
CA VAL A 971 30.86 -50.59 -11.58
C VAL A 971 31.38 -49.43 -12.40
N GLN A 972 30.77 -49.16 -13.56
CA GLN A 972 31.18 -48.13 -14.50
C GLN A 972 30.03 -47.18 -14.84
N ARG A 973 30.33 -45.88 -14.78
CA ARG A 973 29.43 -44.80 -15.22
C ARG A 973 30.04 -44.03 -16.40
N PRO A 974 29.27 -43.72 -17.45
CA PRO A 974 29.74 -42.79 -18.47
C PRO A 974 29.95 -41.37 -17.92
N GLY A 975 30.63 -40.53 -18.70
CA GLY A 975 30.66 -39.10 -18.45
C GLY A 975 29.29 -38.50 -18.71
N LEU A 976 28.92 -37.46 -17.97
CA LEU A 976 27.60 -36.85 -18.08
C LEU A 976 27.64 -35.35 -17.76
N THR A 977 26.62 -34.63 -18.20
CA THR A 977 26.42 -33.22 -17.85
C THR A 977 25.07 -33.09 -17.15
N GLU A 978 25.04 -32.40 -16.02
CA GLU A 978 23.80 -32.09 -15.33
C GLU A 978 22.91 -31.17 -16.17
N SER A 979 21.61 -31.19 -15.90
CA SER A 979 20.64 -30.16 -16.28
C SER A 979 20.43 -29.18 -15.11
N GLY A 980 19.71 -28.06 -15.32
CA GLY A 980 19.49 -27.02 -14.31
C GLY A 980 20.28 -25.73 -14.58
N SER A 981 20.38 -24.81 -13.62
CA SER A 981 21.02 -23.48 -13.81
C SER A 981 22.44 -23.56 -14.39
N ASP A 982 22.77 -22.75 -15.41
CA ASP A 982 24.11 -22.76 -16.03
C ASP A 982 25.22 -22.37 -15.03
N ALA A 983 24.92 -21.54 -14.02
CA ALA A 983 25.91 -21.02 -13.06
C ALA A 983 26.61 -22.09 -12.21
N SER A 984 25.93 -23.19 -11.89
CA SER A 984 26.43 -24.21 -10.96
C SER A 984 26.30 -25.65 -11.47
N ARG A 985 25.94 -25.79 -12.75
CA ARG A 985 25.81 -27.08 -13.45
C ARG A 985 27.17 -27.74 -13.63
N LEU A 986 27.28 -29.02 -13.28
CA LEU A 986 28.51 -29.79 -13.44
C LEU A 986 28.51 -30.63 -14.72
N ARG A 987 29.69 -30.72 -15.35
CA ARG A 987 30.07 -31.78 -16.27
C ARG A 987 31.02 -32.73 -15.55
N LEU A 988 30.64 -34.00 -15.47
CA LEU A 988 31.38 -35.05 -14.82
C LEU A 988 32.06 -35.95 -15.85
N ASP A 989 33.31 -36.33 -15.55
CA ASP A 989 34.03 -37.30 -16.37
C ASP A 989 33.48 -38.71 -16.14
N SER A 990 33.70 -39.60 -17.12
CA SER A 990 33.43 -41.02 -16.95
C SER A 990 34.27 -41.56 -15.79
N ASN A 991 33.72 -42.50 -15.04
CA ASN A 991 34.38 -43.02 -13.86
C ASN A 991 33.99 -44.48 -13.63
N HIS A 992 34.84 -45.22 -12.94
CA HIS A 992 34.59 -46.60 -12.56
C HIS A 992 35.14 -46.86 -11.15
N VAL A 993 34.61 -47.91 -10.53
CA VAL A 993 35.06 -48.40 -9.23
C VAL A 993 35.26 -49.90 -9.33
N ASP A 994 36.44 -50.34 -8.89
CA ASP A 994 36.80 -51.75 -8.76
C ASP A 994 36.91 -52.11 -7.28
N SER A 995 36.45 -53.30 -6.95
CA SER A 995 36.53 -53.90 -5.63
C SER A 995 37.05 -55.32 -5.77
N LEU A 996 38.08 -55.68 -5.02
CA LEU A 996 38.60 -57.03 -4.89
C LEU A 996 38.62 -57.39 -3.42
N ARG A 997 37.67 -58.23 -3.02
CA ARG A 997 37.39 -58.51 -1.63
C ARG A 997 37.67 -59.98 -1.30
N SER A 998 38.62 -60.22 -0.41
CA SER A 998 38.82 -61.51 0.20
C SER A 998 37.93 -61.66 1.45
N SER A 999 37.48 -62.87 1.71
CA SER A 999 36.68 -63.22 2.89
C SER A 999 37.25 -64.50 3.46
N LEU A 1000 37.60 -64.49 4.75
CA LEU A 1000 38.06 -65.64 5.52
C LEU A 1000 37.18 -65.79 6.75
N GLY A 1001 36.66 -66.97 7.00
CA GLY A 1001 35.70 -67.15 8.07
C GLY A 1001 35.48 -68.59 8.45
N VAL A 1002 34.48 -68.77 9.30
CA VAL A 1002 33.98 -70.07 9.73
C VAL A 1002 32.46 -70.10 9.57
N GLY A 1003 31.94 -71.24 9.17
CA GLY A 1003 30.50 -71.48 9.01
C GLY A 1003 30.08 -72.75 9.71
N GLY A 1004 28.89 -72.73 10.31
CA GLY A 1004 28.23 -73.91 10.89
C GLY A 1004 26.83 -74.08 10.36
N ARG A 1005 26.38 -75.33 10.23
CA ARG A 1005 25.03 -75.68 9.79
C ARG A 1005 24.42 -76.73 10.70
N TRP A 1006 23.18 -76.50 11.11
CA TRP A 1006 22.40 -77.39 11.96
C TRP A 1006 21.17 -77.90 11.23
N GLN A 1007 20.98 -79.21 11.20
CA GLN A 1007 19.84 -79.89 10.58
C GLN A 1007 18.93 -80.46 11.67
N TYR A 1008 17.74 -79.88 11.82
CA TYR A 1008 16.73 -80.31 12.80
C TYR A 1008 15.55 -80.98 12.08
N PRO A 1009 15.36 -82.31 12.22
CA PRO A 1009 14.18 -82.98 11.68
C PRO A 1009 12.92 -82.54 12.44
N LEU A 1010 11.82 -82.31 11.72
CA LEU A 1010 10.53 -81.87 12.26
C LEU A 1010 9.46 -82.97 12.16
N TYR A 1011 8.38 -82.86 12.95
CA TYR A 1011 7.27 -83.80 12.97
C TYR A 1011 6.62 -83.90 11.56
N ARG A 1012 6.37 -85.12 11.05
CA ARG A 1012 5.89 -85.42 9.68
C ARG A 1012 6.90 -85.25 8.52
N GLY A 1013 8.21 -85.39 8.78
CA GLY A 1013 9.21 -85.55 7.72
C GLY A 1013 9.72 -84.25 7.09
N GLY A 1014 9.37 -83.09 7.64
CA GLY A 1014 9.99 -81.81 7.31
C GLY A 1014 11.36 -81.64 7.98
N MET A 1015 12.13 -80.63 7.53
CA MET A 1015 13.45 -80.34 8.07
C MET A 1015 13.67 -78.84 8.22
N LEU A 1016 14.33 -78.45 9.32
CA LEU A 1016 14.75 -77.09 9.58
C LEU A 1016 16.28 -77.01 9.55
N ASN A 1017 16.82 -76.30 8.56
CA ASN A 1017 18.24 -76.11 8.39
C ASN A 1017 18.63 -74.69 8.82
N SER A 1018 19.46 -74.57 9.85
CA SER A 1018 19.96 -73.29 10.33
C SER A 1018 21.42 -73.12 9.95
N THR A 1019 21.82 -71.92 9.55
CA THR A 1019 23.20 -71.60 9.16
C THR A 1019 23.68 -70.37 9.91
N LEU A 1020 24.95 -70.37 10.33
CA LEU A 1020 25.64 -69.21 10.90
C LEU A 1020 27.04 -69.14 10.30
N GLN A 1021 27.42 -67.98 9.79
CA GLN A 1021 28.74 -67.72 9.24
C GLN A 1021 29.31 -66.41 9.81
N LEU A 1022 30.54 -66.49 10.30
CA LEU A 1022 31.33 -65.35 10.75
C LEU A 1022 32.55 -65.22 9.84
N SER A 1023 32.81 -64.02 9.33
CA SER A 1023 33.89 -63.78 8.36
C SER A 1023 34.59 -62.45 8.60
N TRP A 1024 35.92 -62.45 8.49
CA TRP A 1024 36.68 -61.24 8.26
C TRP A 1024 36.79 -61.00 6.77
N GLN A 1025 36.47 -59.79 6.34
CA GLN A 1025 36.42 -59.40 4.94
C GLN A 1025 37.37 -58.24 4.69
N HIS A 1026 38.29 -58.40 3.74
CA HIS A 1026 39.35 -57.42 3.44
C HIS A 1026 39.27 -56.93 1.99
N GLU A 1027 39.21 -55.62 1.80
CA GLU A 1027 39.24 -54.95 0.51
C GLU A 1027 40.68 -54.67 0.08
N MET A 1028 41.13 -55.35 -0.97
CA MET A 1028 42.51 -55.29 -1.45
C MET A 1028 42.77 -54.09 -2.37
N LEU A 1029 41.74 -53.58 -3.05
CA LEU A 1029 41.86 -52.43 -3.95
C LEU A 1029 41.60 -51.10 -3.22
N PRO A 1030 41.93 -49.94 -3.81
CA PRO A 1030 41.68 -48.65 -3.19
C PRO A 1030 40.20 -48.46 -2.81
N THR A 1031 39.93 -48.19 -1.52
CA THR A 1031 38.57 -48.02 -0.98
C THR A 1031 37.94 -46.66 -1.30
N THR A 1032 38.56 -45.89 -2.19
CA THR A 1032 38.15 -44.52 -2.51
C THR A 1032 38.07 -44.29 -4.00
N THR A 1033 36.98 -43.66 -4.45
CA THR A 1033 36.83 -43.17 -5.81
C THR A 1033 37.11 -41.67 -5.87
N THR A 1034 37.76 -41.23 -6.96
CA THR A 1034 37.96 -39.81 -7.24
C THR A 1034 37.09 -39.45 -8.43
N GLN A 1035 36.18 -38.50 -8.24
CA GLN A 1035 35.32 -37.97 -9.30
C GLN A 1035 35.84 -36.61 -9.74
N THR A 1036 36.32 -36.53 -10.98
CA THR A 1036 36.65 -35.25 -11.63
C THR A 1036 35.39 -34.62 -12.21
N ALA A 1037 35.23 -33.32 -12.00
CA ALA A 1037 34.17 -32.50 -12.54
C ALA A 1037 34.68 -31.10 -12.92
N ARG A 1038 33.84 -30.37 -13.63
CA ARG A 1038 34.03 -28.98 -14.03
C ARG A 1038 32.67 -28.31 -14.12
N PHE A 1039 32.61 -27.00 -13.91
CA PHE A 1039 31.41 -26.24 -14.24
C PHE A 1039 31.21 -26.33 -15.77
N ALA A 1040 30.00 -26.64 -16.22
CA ALA A 1040 29.74 -27.09 -17.59
C ALA A 1040 30.17 -26.08 -18.67
N ARG A 1041 30.23 -24.79 -18.35
CA ARG A 1041 30.65 -23.71 -19.24
C ARG A 1041 32.12 -23.28 -19.04
N TYR A 1042 32.82 -23.82 -18.04
CA TYR A 1042 34.18 -23.41 -17.63
C TYR A 1042 35.12 -24.62 -17.59
N GLN A 1043 35.41 -25.15 -18.78
CA GLN A 1043 36.13 -26.41 -18.97
C GLN A 1043 37.58 -26.39 -18.45
N GLN A 1044 38.20 -25.21 -18.42
CA GLN A 1044 39.57 -24.97 -17.97
C GLN A 1044 39.76 -25.05 -16.44
N ALA A 1045 38.68 -25.05 -15.65
CA ALA A 1045 38.73 -25.08 -14.19
C ALA A 1045 38.20 -26.40 -13.65
N SER A 1046 38.94 -27.49 -13.91
CA SER A 1046 38.61 -28.80 -13.34
C SER A 1046 38.92 -28.88 -11.85
N PHE A 1047 38.13 -29.67 -11.14
CA PHE A 1047 38.29 -30.01 -9.74
C PHE A 1047 37.82 -31.45 -9.50
N SER A 1048 38.19 -32.04 -8.38
CA SER A 1048 37.80 -33.41 -8.05
C SER A 1048 37.32 -33.53 -6.62
N SER A 1049 36.40 -34.47 -6.42
CA SER A 1049 35.99 -34.92 -5.09
C SER A 1049 36.48 -36.35 -4.87
N LYS A 1050 36.92 -36.65 -3.65
CA LYS A 1050 37.30 -38.00 -3.24
C LYS A 1050 36.27 -38.53 -2.25
N ASN A 1051 35.76 -39.73 -2.48
CA ASN A 1051 34.80 -40.40 -1.60
C ASN A 1051 35.20 -41.83 -1.32
N ARG A 1052 34.82 -42.33 -0.14
CA ARG A 1052 34.99 -43.73 0.23
C ARG A 1052 33.81 -44.54 -0.29
N THR A 1053 34.10 -45.65 -0.98
CA THR A 1053 33.10 -46.56 -1.56
C THR A 1053 32.95 -47.87 -0.78
N ALA A 1054 33.96 -48.25 0.02
CA ALA A 1054 33.94 -49.47 0.82
C ALA A 1054 34.77 -49.36 2.12
N GLY A 1055 34.46 -50.21 3.10
CA GLY A 1055 35.33 -50.50 4.24
C GLY A 1055 36.63 -51.17 3.81
N ARG A 1056 37.75 -50.96 4.53
CA ARG A 1056 39.01 -51.69 4.26
C ARG A 1056 38.91 -53.09 4.85
N ASP A 1057 38.51 -53.15 6.11
CA ASP A 1057 38.29 -54.37 6.88
C ASP A 1057 36.88 -54.34 7.45
N ALA A 1058 36.18 -55.47 7.40
CA ALA A 1058 34.86 -55.59 8.01
C ALA A 1058 34.66 -56.97 8.64
N LEU A 1059 33.87 -57.01 9.72
CA LEU A 1059 33.28 -58.22 10.24
C LEU A 1059 31.96 -58.46 9.52
N GLY A 1060 31.85 -59.59 8.83
CA GLY A 1060 30.63 -60.08 8.21
C GLY A 1060 29.99 -61.16 9.07
N VAL A 1061 28.72 -60.96 9.43
CA VAL A 1061 27.88 -61.93 10.14
C VAL A 1061 26.72 -62.32 9.23
N ARG A 1062 26.51 -63.61 9.00
CA ARG A 1062 25.37 -64.12 8.24
C ARG A 1062 24.67 -65.22 9.04
N ALA A 1063 23.35 -65.13 9.13
CA ALA A 1063 22.51 -66.18 9.68
C ALA A 1063 21.35 -66.48 8.73
N GLY A 1064 20.96 -67.73 8.63
CA GLY A 1064 19.83 -68.13 7.79
C GLY A 1064 19.13 -69.37 8.30
N VAL A 1065 17.84 -69.49 8.00
CA VAL A 1065 17.01 -70.63 8.32
C VAL A 1065 16.23 -71.03 7.08
N ASP A 1066 16.30 -72.30 6.71
CA ASP A 1066 15.53 -72.92 5.64
C ASP A 1066 14.60 -74.00 6.22
N TYR A 1067 13.31 -73.87 5.97
CA TYR A 1067 12.26 -74.82 6.34
C TYR A 1067 11.78 -75.57 5.11
N GLN A 1068 12.04 -76.88 5.08
CA GLN A 1068 11.55 -77.78 4.06
C GLN A 1068 10.07 -78.12 4.32
N LEU A 1069 9.17 -77.46 3.58
CA LEU A 1069 7.73 -77.60 3.70
C LEU A 1069 7.23 -78.93 3.10
N SER A 1070 7.85 -79.36 2.00
CA SER A 1070 7.58 -80.63 1.32
C SER A 1070 8.87 -81.16 0.64
N PRO A 1071 8.87 -82.39 0.10
CA PRO A 1071 10.00 -82.87 -0.71
C PRO A 1071 10.33 -82.02 -1.95
N THR A 1072 9.42 -81.13 -2.37
CA THR A 1072 9.55 -80.30 -3.57
C THR A 1072 9.62 -78.81 -3.29
N MET A 1073 9.44 -78.35 -2.03
CA MET A 1073 9.34 -76.92 -1.70
C MET A 1073 10.04 -76.57 -0.39
N THR A 1074 10.88 -75.53 -0.42
CA THR A 1074 11.62 -74.99 0.73
C THR A 1074 11.36 -73.49 0.86
N LEU A 1075 11.09 -73.03 2.08
CA LEU A 1075 10.98 -71.62 2.43
C LEU A 1075 12.18 -71.24 3.29
N GLY A 1076 12.78 -70.07 3.06
CA GLY A 1076 13.91 -69.62 3.86
C GLY A 1076 13.85 -68.14 4.21
N ALA A 1077 14.60 -67.79 5.23
CA ALA A 1077 14.83 -66.42 5.66
C ALA A 1077 16.29 -66.26 6.07
N GLY A 1078 16.90 -65.14 5.68
CA GLY A 1078 18.29 -64.85 5.98
C GLY A 1078 18.52 -63.40 6.36
N VAL A 1079 19.53 -63.18 7.19
CA VAL A 1079 20.04 -61.86 7.58
C VAL A 1079 21.55 -61.84 7.42
N ASP A 1080 22.07 -60.74 6.89
CA ASP A 1080 23.49 -60.45 6.83
C ASP A 1080 23.76 -59.04 7.37
N SER A 1081 24.91 -58.88 8.02
CA SER A 1081 25.39 -57.59 8.48
C SER A 1081 26.89 -57.46 8.26
N GLU A 1082 27.31 -56.26 7.88
CA GLU A 1082 28.70 -55.87 7.71
C GLU A 1082 29.02 -54.70 8.64
N LEU A 1083 30.06 -54.87 9.47
CA LEU A 1083 30.51 -53.88 10.45
C LEU A 1083 31.96 -53.48 10.16
N SER A 1084 32.23 -52.19 9.94
CA SER A 1084 33.56 -51.67 9.57
C SER A 1084 33.89 -50.39 10.34
N GLY A 1085 34.58 -50.50 11.47
CA GLY A 1085 34.88 -49.34 12.32
C GLY A 1085 33.62 -48.72 12.98
N LYS A 1086 33.70 -47.44 13.37
CA LYS A 1086 32.63 -46.73 14.11
C LYS A 1086 31.63 -45.96 13.22
N ASP A 1087 31.96 -45.80 11.94
CA ASP A 1087 31.29 -44.85 11.03
C ASP A 1087 30.50 -45.53 9.90
N TYR A 1088 30.43 -46.86 9.92
CA TYR A 1088 29.86 -47.71 8.86
C TYR A 1088 29.07 -48.85 9.48
N HIS A 1089 27.81 -49.00 9.05
CA HIS A 1089 26.97 -50.14 9.37
C HIS A 1089 26.09 -50.50 8.17
N ALA A 1090 26.04 -51.77 7.80
CA ALA A 1090 25.12 -52.29 6.81
C ALA A 1090 24.38 -53.51 7.36
N VAL A 1091 23.08 -53.58 7.06
CA VAL A 1091 22.23 -54.72 7.39
C VAL A 1091 21.32 -55.03 6.21
N SER A 1092 21.23 -56.31 5.88
CA SER A 1092 20.47 -56.82 4.76
C SER A 1092 19.73 -58.09 5.18
N GLY A 1093 18.58 -58.33 4.57
CA GLY A 1093 17.75 -59.48 4.82
C GLY A 1093 17.11 -59.98 3.54
N ASN A 1094 16.77 -61.27 3.52
CA ASN A 1094 16.07 -61.89 2.40
C ASN A 1094 15.04 -62.90 2.89
N LEU A 1095 14.00 -63.10 2.08
CA LEU A 1095 13.15 -64.27 2.13
C LEU A 1095 13.41 -65.07 0.88
N SER A 1096 13.16 -66.36 0.93
CA SER A 1096 13.51 -67.25 -0.17
C SER A 1096 12.47 -68.36 -0.32
N VAL A 1097 12.11 -68.68 -1.55
CA VAL A 1097 11.34 -69.86 -1.91
C VAL A 1097 12.07 -70.61 -2.98
N ALA A 1098 12.27 -71.90 -2.77
CA ALA A 1098 12.82 -72.81 -3.75
C ALA A 1098 11.84 -73.95 -4.01
N TRP A 1099 11.70 -74.33 -5.27
CA TRP A 1099 10.83 -75.44 -5.67
C TRP A 1099 11.50 -76.29 -6.75
N ARG A 1100 11.16 -77.58 -6.73
CA ARG A 1100 11.65 -78.56 -7.70
C ARG A 1100 10.59 -78.81 -8.77
N PHE A 1101 11.00 -78.84 -10.04
CA PHE A 1101 10.13 -79.14 -11.18
C PHE A 1101 10.85 -79.90 -12.30
#